data_AF-A0A0S8GRJ6-F1
#
_entry.id   AF-A0A0S8GRJ6-F1
#
_cell.length_a   1.000
_cell.length_b   1.000
_cell.length_c   1.000
_cell.angle_alpha   90.00
_cell.angle_beta   90.00
_cell.angle_gamma   90.00
#
_symmetry.space_group_name_H-M   'P 1'
#
loop_
_entity.id
_entity.type
_entity.pdbx_description
1 polymer ?
#
loop_
_entity_poly.entity_id
_entity_poly.type
_entity_poly.pdbx_seq_one_letter_code
_entity_poly.pdbx_strand_id
1 'polypeptide(L)'
;MPGTKCLSEKLPDWTHRIRRDHPRLFFNSDTWPGVRQRALGTERQWYLSIKRQVDRLAEAATSKDKLAAKEYGQEAAWSKKCLDASLRFYDKCYEDKKSVNWYSTSRVHATLAWDWIYEDLSEAQRRDFMSRLVRAIDRVLKARPAIYRENMSGYSTGFYGVKNCLWFIGCTAFGTGIEEEKVNEWLVWGRNENMKLLEHRRKACGDDGGGASATLGYVLGAYPWSEQNFFYTWLSVTGENIAPDWPHSAWLANYVIWNWIEANGGPLEFGYGDRPHTKNAIPTSQLYTHMANIRHLYGEQRPKEAALAAHVQALLPQKNYSSSWFIYPFLLAGADDSPDSFAPELLPMARHFENMGQIIMRSGTGKDDTYCMFSCGGILAQHRHYDALNFVIYHKGFLALDSGTRYKEFENGEHLANYYAQTVAHNCVVIHQPGEPPAKYWGGTVVGNHGGQHKQIGSVVKSFETNEDYVYVAGDATASYHHGVVKEADRPDLPEKCDLVTRQIVFLPPDHFVIFDRVVSTDAGYKKDWLLHTANEPQIRNKTIRADHREGRMFCTTLLPKDAVLKAVGGPGKEFWAAGKNWDIVKDGLSDESLALIGQWRVEITPGKASKKDVFLHVIQVGGKDLREASQIKLIESGDKHGVRIKVAEATWQVMFNSEGQLGGRIKRSGEAGRIDRALVTEVQKQVGIAAREYPAMTYEQAKAGIPKRKLPDFWVGSMKKLEEQLGMVKIGQVRIIARTPGGRPVHLVSYGSREQVAHKANFNSAVGGRLESAYMDKEARRKPVILFVGPVHGHEVEALTGLTNLIAIMETGKDLRGTAQESLRELGRKCRLLMIPAGNPDGIDRLEPRSLHGMGSRDLRFWGQGTWTDDTFCGWPQSKRQHPMVGDNVGFLGCYFNDDGVNPMHDEFFMPMSPEAPAILKVAAEEGPDLAVSLHSHENKPALLRPAYVPLEKQEDIRHLAVSYYSMLEERGLPHAAPFKATAEGGKYPAPFNLTSTMYHVSGTSSFTFECPHGLDSERACRVGFDAILDIQLSLYEAMMQHELAKKATSD
;
A
#
# COMPACT_ATOMS: atom_id res chain seq x y z
N MET A 1 -3.49 -36.91 -24.97
CA MET A 1 -3.06 -36.07 -26.12
C MET A 1 -3.77 -36.59 -27.34
N PRO A 2 -4.48 -35.76 -28.13
CA PRO A 2 -4.88 -36.14 -29.47
C PRO A 2 -3.83 -35.71 -30.50
N GLY A 3 -3.32 -36.69 -31.24
CA GLY A 3 -3.15 -36.68 -32.69
C GLY A 3 -2.31 -35.58 -33.36
N THR A 4 -1.06 -35.91 -33.63
CA THR A 4 -0.12 -35.25 -34.52
C THR A 4 -0.69 -35.00 -35.94
N LYS A 5 -0.51 -33.78 -36.46
CA LYS A 5 -0.37 -33.54 -37.90
C LYS A 5 0.91 -32.73 -38.11
N CYS A 6 1.85 -33.35 -38.82
CA CYS A 6 3.13 -32.82 -39.23
C CYS A 6 2.91 -31.74 -40.31
N LEU A 7 3.21 -30.50 -39.97
CA LEU A 7 3.64 -29.42 -40.86
C LEU A 7 4.73 -28.70 -40.06
N SER A 8 5.87 -28.42 -40.67
CA SER A 8 6.92 -27.60 -40.07
C SER A 8 6.35 -26.21 -39.77
N GLU A 9 5.78 -26.02 -38.59
CA GLU A 9 5.37 -24.70 -38.14
C GLU A 9 6.62 -23.84 -38.11
N LYS A 10 6.59 -22.76 -38.90
CA LYS A 10 7.65 -21.76 -38.89
C LYS A 10 7.83 -21.31 -37.45
N LEU A 11 9.06 -21.39 -36.94
CA LEU A 11 9.37 -20.97 -35.58
C LEU A 11 8.91 -19.52 -35.37
N PRO A 12 8.38 -19.16 -34.18
CA PRO A 12 7.94 -17.79 -33.92
C PRO A 12 9.07 -16.77 -34.08
N ASP A 13 8.74 -15.56 -34.54
CA ASP A 13 9.74 -14.52 -34.87
C ASP A 13 10.65 -14.15 -33.69
N TRP A 14 10.17 -14.25 -32.44
CA TRP A 14 10.97 -13.96 -31.25
C TRP A 14 12.18 -14.89 -31.11
N THR A 15 12.15 -16.09 -31.70
CA THR A 15 13.28 -17.04 -31.66
C THR A 15 14.51 -16.50 -32.40
N HIS A 16 14.35 -15.57 -33.33
CA HIS A 16 15.46 -14.89 -34.01
C HIS A 16 16.27 -13.98 -33.09
N ARG A 17 15.71 -13.59 -31.93
CA ARG A 17 16.41 -12.81 -30.90
C ARG A 17 17.35 -13.65 -30.04
N ILE A 18 17.26 -14.98 -30.11
CA ILE A 18 18.11 -15.88 -29.32
C ILE A 18 19.52 -15.89 -29.92
N ARG A 19 20.50 -15.49 -29.10
CA ARG A 19 21.93 -15.56 -29.45
C ARG A 19 22.38 -16.99 -29.75
N ARG A 20 23.38 -17.14 -30.64
CA ARG A 20 23.87 -18.44 -31.12
C ARG A 20 25.13 -18.94 -30.41
N ASP A 21 25.88 -18.04 -29.79
CA ASP A 21 27.08 -18.35 -29.03
C ASP A 21 26.77 -18.87 -27.62
N HIS A 22 27.79 -19.48 -27.01
CA HIS A 22 27.77 -20.02 -25.65
C HIS A 22 28.89 -19.37 -24.82
N PRO A 23 28.72 -19.18 -23.51
CA PRO A 23 27.53 -19.49 -22.72
C PRO A 23 26.37 -18.55 -23.03
N ARG A 24 25.14 -19.00 -22.76
CA ARG A 24 23.93 -18.19 -22.89
C ARG A 24 22.88 -18.47 -21.84
N LEU A 25 23.10 -19.44 -20.94
CA LEU A 25 22.22 -19.70 -19.81
C LEU A 25 22.69 -18.91 -18.57
N PHE A 26 21.85 -17.96 -18.13
CA PHE A 26 22.05 -16.96 -17.05
C PHE A 26 23.06 -15.84 -17.30
N PHE A 27 24.13 -16.10 -18.04
CA PHE A 27 25.01 -15.05 -18.55
C PHE A 27 25.53 -15.44 -19.93
N ASN A 28 26.20 -14.49 -20.57
CA ASN A 28 26.67 -14.60 -21.93
C ASN A 28 28.01 -13.87 -22.13
N SER A 29 28.57 -13.90 -23.34
CA SER A 29 29.87 -13.27 -23.62
C SER A 29 29.88 -11.76 -23.36
N ASP A 30 28.76 -11.05 -23.57
CA ASP A 30 28.64 -9.61 -23.33
C ASP A 30 28.56 -9.26 -21.84
N THR A 31 27.90 -10.11 -21.05
CA THR A 31 27.70 -9.91 -19.60
C THR A 31 28.82 -10.52 -18.75
N TRP A 32 29.61 -11.44 -19.33
CA TRP A 32 30.71 -12.13 -18.64
C TRP A 32 31.74 -11.20 -17.98
N PRO A 33 32.17 -10.08 -18.59
CA PRO A 33 33.07 -9.14 -17.93
C PRO A 33 32.53 -8.64 -16.57
N GLY A 34 31.24 -8.29 -16.51
CA GLY A 34 30.58 -7.85 -15.27
C GLY A 34 30.44 -8.98 -14.24
N VAL A 35 30.05 -10.18 -14.69
CA VAL A 35 29.98 -11.39 -13.85
C VAL A 35 31.35 -11.70 -13.24
N ARG A 36 32.41 -11.67 -14.05
CA ARG A 36 33.80 -11.91 -13.62
C ARG A 36 34.28 -10.83 -12.66
N GLN A 37 34.01 -9.56 -12.96
CA GLN A 37 34.37 -8.44 -12.07
C GLN A 37 33.71 -8.61 -10.71
N ARG A 38 32.42 -8.94 -10.65
CA ARG A 38 31.70 -9.15 -9.40
C ARG A 38 32.23 -10.36 -8.63
N ALA A 39 32.48 -11.48 -9.31
CA ALA A 39 33.04 -12.69 -8.71
C ALA A 39 34.45 -12.49 -8.14
N LEU A 40 35.29 -11.65 -8.76
CA LEU A 40 36.64 -11.35 -8.28
C LEU A 40 36.71 -10.14 -7.34
N GLY A 41 35.66 -9.32 -7.31
CA GLY A 41 35.50 -8.11 -6.48
C GLY A 41 34.49 -8.32 -5.34
N THR A 42 33.31 -7.69 -5.46
CA THR A 42 32.26 -7.64 -4.42
C THR A 42 31.92 -9.00 -3.82
N GLU A 43 31.84 -10.05 -4.64
CA GLU A 43 31.41 -11.39 -4.23
C GLU A 43 32.57 -12.39 -4.16
N ARG A 44 33.81 -11.91 -3.98
CA ARG A 44 35.02 -12.74 -3.93
C ARG A 44 34.97 -13.85 -2.88
N GLN A 45 34.38 -13.59 -1.71
CA GLN A 45 34.28 -14.61 -0.67
C GLN A 45 33.33 -15.75 -1.04
N TRP A 46 32.21 -15.43 -1.69
CA TRP A 46 31.28 -16.42 -2.23
C TRP A 46 31.95 -17.25 -3.33
N TYR A 47 32.66 -16.58 -4.25
CA TYR A 47 33.45 -17.25 -5.29
C TYR A 47 34.51 -18.21 -4.69
N LEU A 48 35.31 -17.76 -3.72
CA LEU A 48 36.33 -18.62 -3.09
C LEU A 48 35.71 -19.81 -2.34
N SER A 49 34.52 -19.63 -1.75
CA SER A 49 33.78 -20.72 -1.11
C SER A 49 33.39 -21.81 -2.12
N ILE A 50 32.82 -21.40 -3.26
CA ILE A 50 32.48 -22.32 -4.36
C ILE A 50 33.74 -22.96 -4.92
N LYS A 51 34.78 -22.17 -5.23
CA LYS A 51 36.03 -22.67 -5.79
C LYS A 51 36.65 -23.77 -4.91
N ARG A 52 36.69 -23.60 -3.59
CA ARG A 52 37.17 -24.66 -2.66
C ARG A 52 36.34 -25.95 -2.72
N GLN A 53 35.05 -25.88 -3.05
CA GLN A 53 34.23 -27.08 -3.26
C GLN A 53 34.58 -27.73 -4.60
N VAL A 54 34.74 -26.94 -5.65
CA VAL A 54 35.19 -27.41 -6.98
C VAL A 54 36.57 -28.07 -6.89
N ASP A 55 37.54 -27.44 -6.24
CA ASP A 55 38.90 -27.96 -6.09
C ASP A 55 38.90 -29.32 -5.35
N ARG A 56 38.15 -29.44 -4.25
CA ARG A 56 38.00 -30.72 -3.52
C ARG A 56 37.36 -31.82 -4.37
N LEU A 57 36.38 -31.48 -5.20
CA LEU A 57 35.77 -32.43 -6.13
C LEU A 57 36.74 -32.84 -7.23
N ALA A 58 37.55 -31.91 -7.74
CA ALA A 58 38.58 -32.19 -8.72
C ALA A 58 39.64 -33.14 -8.15
N GLU A 59 40.15 -32.89 -6.94
CA GLU A 59 41.08 -33.78 -6.23
C GLU A 59 40.47 -35.19 -6.04
N ALA A 60 39.24 -35.27 -5.53
CA ALA A 60 38.52 -36.54 -5.36
C ALA A 60 38.25 -37.27 -6.70
N ALA A 61 38.10 -36.53 -7.79
CA ALA A 61 37.90 -37.08 -9.14
C ALA A 61 39.21 -37.44 -9.84
N THR A 62 40.36 -36.95 -9.39
CA THR A 62 41.68 -37.28 -9.97
C THR A 62 42.12 -38.68 -9.52
N SER A 63 41.65 -39.14 -8.36
CA SER A 63 41.89 -40.49 -7.84
C SER A 63 40.96 -41.57 -8.42
N LYS A 64 40.05 -41.23 -9.34
CA LYS A 64 39.06 -42.15 -9.93
C LYS A 64 38.86 -41.92 -11.42
N ASP A 65 38.88 -42.99 -12.21
CA ASP A 65 38.58 -42.94 -13.66
C ASP A 65 37.13 -42.52 -13.95
N LYS A 66 36.19 -42.93 -13.09
CA LYS A 66 34.78 -42.55 -13.15
C LYS A 66 34.22 -42.18 -11.77
N LEU A 67 33.47 -41.09 -11.72
CA LEU A 67 32.70 -40.69 -10.55
C LEU A 67 31.46 -41.58 -10.37
N ALA A 68 31.06 -41.84 -9.11
CA ALA A 68 29.89 -42.65 -8.79
C ALA A 68 28.61 -42.02 -9.35
N ALA A 69 27.69 -42.82 -9.90
CA ALA A 69 26.39 -42.32 -10.35
C ALA A 69 25.51 -41.97 -9.14
N LYS A 70 25.37 -40.68 -8.85
CA LYS A 70 24.51 -40.13 -7.81
C LYS A 70 24.00 -38.75 -8.23
N GLU A 71 23.07 -38.18 -7.46
CA GLU A 71 22.70 -36.78 -7.66
C GLU A 71 23.83 -35.85 -7.21
N TYR A 72 24.38 -35.08 -8.16
CA TYR A 72 25.42 -34.07 -7.89
C TYR A 72 24.85 -32.65 -7.66
N GLY A 73 23.56 -32.42 -7.91
CA GLY A 73 22.94 -31.11 -7.67
C GLY A 73 23.68 -29.97 -8.37
N GLN A 74 24.13 -28.96 -7.60
CA GLN A 74 24.95 -27.85 -8.11
C GLN A 74 26.34 -28.26 -8.60
N GLU A 75 26.91 -29.34 -8.05
CA GLU A 75 28.24 -29.82 -8.43
C GLU A 75 28.27 -30.30 -9.89
N ALA A 76 27.10 -30.64 -10.45
CA ALA A 76 26.95 -30.93 -11.88
C ALA A 76 27.43 -29.77 -12.76
N ALA A 77 27.20 -28.51 -12.34
CA ALA A 77 27.59 -27.30 -13.04
C ALA A 77 29.11 -27.01 -12.99
N TRP A 78 29.88 -27.73 -12.17
CA TRP A 78 31.27 -27.37 -11.88
C TRP A 78 32.30 -28.21 -12.62
N SER A 79 31.94 -29.38 -13.16
CA SER A 79 32.87 -30.18 -13.96
C SER A 79 32.19 -31.14 -14.92
N LYS A 80 32.91 -31.43 -16.01
CA LYS A 80 32.53 -32.45 -17.01
C LYS A 80 32.30 -33.84 -16.40
N LYS A 81 33.12 -34.25 -15.42
CA LYS A 81 32.99 -35.56 -14.76
C LYS A 81 31.71 -35.64 -13.92
N CYS A 82 31.32 -34.56 -13.26
CA CYS A 82 30.07 -34.47 -12.49
C CYS A 82 28.83 -34.49 -13.40
N LEU A 83 28.91 -33.82 -14.57
CA LEU A 83 27.86 -33.88 -15.59
C LEU A 83 27.61 -35.32 -16.06
N ASP A 84 28.63 -36.05 -16.52
CA ASP A 84 28.47 -37.45 -16.94
C ASP A 84 27.89 -38.34 -15.83
N ALA A 85 28.38 -38.18 -14.60
CA ALA A 85 27.90 -38.96 -13.46
C ALA A 85 26.44 -38.68 -13.12
N SER A 86 25.98 -37.44 -13.28
CA SER A 86 24.57 -37.05 -13.12
C SER A 86 23.70 -37.68 -14.21
N LEU A 87 24.15 -37.68 -15.47
CA LEU A 87 23.40 -38.31 -16.56
C LEU A 87 23.24 -39.82 -16.35
N ARG A 88 24.30 -40.51 -15.90
CA ARG A 88 24.20 -41.94 -15.53
C ARG A 88 23.23 -42.19 -14.39
N PHE A 89 23.18 -41.26 -13.43
CA PHE A 89 22.21 -41.35 -12.34
C PHE A 89 20.77 -41.15 -12.83
N TYR A 90 20.53 -40.24 -13.77
CA TYR A 90 19.19 -40.02 -14.35
C TYR A 90 18.70 -41.25 -15.12
N ASP A 91 19.58 -41.86 -15.92
CA ASP A 91 19.29 -43.13 -16.61
C ASP A 91 18.88 -44.21 -15.59
N LYS A 92 19.67 -44.38 -14.51
CA LYS A 92 19.38 -45.35 -13.43
C LYS A 92 18.07 -45.08 -12.71
N CYS A 93 17.77 -43.83 -12.35
CA CYS A 93 16.51 -43.46 -11.70
C CYS A 93 15.30 -43.86 -12.54
N TYR A 94 15.36 -43.61 -13.85
CA TYR A 94 14.30 -43.99 -14.77
C TYR A 94 14.14 -45.52 -14.86
N GLU A 95 15.24 -46.27 -14.99
CA GLU A 95 15.24 -47.74 -14.96
C GLU A 95 14.60 -48.30 -13.68
N ASP A 96 14.94 -47.70 -12.54
CA ASP A 96 14.42 -48.05 -11.22
C ASP A 96 12.99 -47.52 -10.96
N LYS A 97 12.37 -46.79 -11.91
CA LYS A 97 11.07 -46.10 -11.79
C LYS A 97 10.97 -45.14 -10.60
N LYS A 98 12.06 -44.46 -10.28
CA LYS A 98 12.17 -43.50 -9.16
C LYS A 98 12.40 -42.09 -9.68
N SER A 99 11.84 -41.11 -8.99
CA SER A 99 12.14 -39.71 -9.24
C SER A 99 13.63 -39.43 -8.97
N VAL A 100 14.28 -38.64 -9.84
CA VAL A 100 15.64 -38.15 -9.60
C VAL A 100 15.67 -37.26 -8.35
N ASN A 101 14.78 -36.27 -8.32
CA ASN A 101 14.59 -35.35 -7.21
C ASN A 101 13.23 -34.64 -7.37
N TRP A 102 12.60 -34.26 -6.27
CA TRP A 102 11.36 -33.48 -6.29
C TRP A 102 11.49 -32.14 -7.03
N TYR A 103 12.69 -31.55 -7.05
CA TYR A 103 12.98 -30.26 -7.66
C TYR A 103 13.81 -30.37 -8.94
N SER A 104 13.38 -29.61 -9.96
CA SER A 104 14.16 -28.91 -11.00
C SER A 104 15.68 -29.00 -11.01
N THR A 105 16.21 -28.52 -9.89
CA THR A 105 17.44 -27.74 -9.83
C THR A 105 18.64 -28.55 -10.30
N SER A 106 18.74 -29.83 -9.95
CA SER A 106 19.84 -30.68 -10.37
C SER A 106 19.94 -30.86 -11.89
N ARG A 107 18.80 -30.99 -12.58
CA ARG A 107 18.78 -31.13 -14.05
C ARG A 107 19.07 -29.81 -14.74
N VAL A 108 18.58 -28.68 -14.19
CA VAL A 108 18.92 -27.36 -14.70
C VAL A 108 20.41 -27.06 -14.51
N HIS A 109 21.00 -27.46 -13.38
CA HIS A 109 22.44 -27.35 -13.15
C HIS A 109 23.27 -28.22 -14.10
N ALA A 110 22.76 -29.38 -14.53
CA ALA A 110 23.39 -30.18 -15.58
C ALA A 110 23.32 -29.49 -16.96
N THR A 111 22.21 -28.80 -17.27
CA THR A 111 22.10 -27.96 -18.49
C THR A 111 23.07 -26.77 -18.44
N LEU A 112 23.19 -26.09 -17.29
CA LEU A 112 24.18 -25.04 -17.04
C LEU A 112 25.60 -25.52 -17.30
N ALA A 113 25.95 -26.70 -16.78
CA ALA A 113 27.26 -27.31 -17.00
C ALA A 113 27.56 -27.37 -18.50
N TRP A 114 26.66 -28.01 -19.26
CA TRP A 114 26.82 -28.20 -20.69
C TRP A 114 26.97 -26.88 -21.45
N ASP A 115 26.21 -25.84 -21.07
CA ASP A 115 26.30 -24.50 -21.65
C ASP A 115 27.65 -23.82 -21.36
N TRP A 116 28.12 -23.86 -20.11
CA TRP A 116 29.31 -23.11 -19.69
C TRP A 116 30.61 -23.76 -20.13
N ILE A 117 30.66 -25.09 -20.25
CA ILE A 117 31.82 -25.81 -20.78
C ILE A 117 31.65 -26.18 -22.26
N TYR A 118 30.69 -25.58 -22.96
CA TYR A 118 30.37 -25.92 -24.35
C TYR A 118 31.62 -25.94 -25.23
N GLU A 119 32.46 -24.90 -25.13
CA GLU A 119 33.70 -24.81 -25.91
C GLU A 119 34.78 -25.83 -25.53
N ASP A 120 34.74 -26.37 -24.30
CA ASP A 120 35.67 -27.41 -23.83
C ASP A 120 35.21 -28.85 -24.16
N LEU A 121 33.99 -29.02 -24.67
CA LEU A 121 33.44 -30.30 -25.09
C LEU A 121 33.74 -30.56 -26.57
N SER A 122 34.17 -31.78 -26.91
CA SER A 122 34.22 -32.20 -28.31
C SER A 122 32.81 -32.30 -28.91
N GLU A 123 32.68 -32.21 -30.23
CA GLU A 123 31.36 -32.31 -30.90
C GLU A 123 30.59 -33.58 -30.50
N ALA A 124 31.29 -34.71 -30.42
CA ALA A 124 30.73 -35.98 -29.97
C ALA A 124 30.20 -35.91 -28.52
N GLN A 125 30.92 -35.21 -27.64
CA GLN A 125 30.52 -35.02 -26.24
C GLN A 125 29.35 -34.03 -26.11
N ARG A 126 29.36 -32.95 -26.89
CA ARG A 126 28.25 -31.99 -26.97
C ARG A 126 26.96 -32.73 -27.33
N ARG A 127 27.01 -33.56 -28.38
CA ARG A 127 25.88 -34.38 -28.86
C ARG A 127 25.45 -35.41 -27.82
N ASP A 128 26.37 -36.24 -27.32
CA ASP A 128 26.04 -37.31 -26.35
C ASP A 128 25.37 -36.74 -25.08
N PHE A 129 25.97 -35.74 -24.45
CA PHE A 129 25.49 -35.24 -23.17
C PHE A 129 24.12 -34.54 -23.28
N MET A 130 23.91 -33.71 -24.30
CA MET A 130 22.63 -33.03 -24.49
C MET A 130 21.54 -34.01 -24.92
N SER A 131 21.81 -34.95 -25.82
CA SER A 131 20.85 -36.00 -26.18
C SER A 131 20.44 -36.84 -24.97
N ARG A 132 21.37 -37.16 -24.07
CA ARG A 132 21.06 -37.88 -22.82
C ARG A 132 20.20 -37.04 -21.86
N LEU A 133 20.44 -35.72 -21.75
CA LEU A 133 19.56 -34.81 -20.98
C LEU A 133 18.14 -34.78 -21.55
N VAL A 134 18.00 -34.54 -22.85
CA VAL A 134 16.70 -34.54 -23.53
C VAL A 134 15.98 -35.86 -23.31
N ARG A 135 16.67 -36.99 -23.53
CA ARG A 135 16.10 -38.32 -23.34
C ARG A 135 15.66 -38.57 -21.89
N ALA A 136 16.44 -38.15 -20.90
CA ALA A 136 16.11 -38.33 -19.49
C ALA A 136 14.81 -37.59 -19.13
N ILE A 137 14.63 -36.37 -19.63
CA ILE A 137 13.40 -35.58 -19.38
C ILE A 137 12.21 -36.14 -20.18
N ASP A 138 12.38 -36.40 -21.49
CA ASP A 138 11.31 -36.89 -22.37
C ASP A 138 10.73 -38.22 -21.90
N ARG A 139 11.58 -39.16 -21.47
CA ARG A 139 11.17 -40.45 -20.91
C ARG A 139 10.29 -40.29 -19.68
N VAL A 140 10.63 -39.39 -18.76
CA VAL A 140 9.84 -39.12 -17.56
C VAL A 140 8.48 -38.51 -17.91
N LEU A 141 8.42 -37.57 -18.85
CA LEU A 141 7.16 -36.97 -19.33
C LEU A 141 6.22 -38.03 -19.96
N LYS A 142 6.80 -38.99 -20.68
CA LYS A 142 6.07 -40.05 -21.40
C LYS A 142 5.81 -41.31 -20.59
N ALA A 143 6.44 -41.48 -19.42
CA ALA A 143 6.36 -42.69 -18.62
C ALA A 143 4.91 -43.09 -18.30
N ARG A 144 4.55 -44.35 -18.59
CA ARG A 144 3.26 -44.96 -18.23
C ARG A 144 3.52 -46.37 -17.66
N PRO A 145 3.12 -46.66 -16.40
CA PRO A 145 2.57 -45.74 -15.40
C PRO A 145 3.55 -44.62 -15.04
N ALA A 146 3.05 -43.55 -14.42
CA ALA A 146 3.88 -42.41 -14.02
C ALA A 146 4.98 -42.81 -13.03
N ILE A 147 6.11 -42.11 -13.09
CA ILE A 147 7.23 -42.30 -12.15
C ILE A 147 6.76 -41.94 -10.73
N TYR A 148 7.08 -42.81 -9.77
CA TYR A 148 6.68 -42.63 -8.39
C TYR A 148 7.29 -41.34 -7.80
N ARG A 149 6.45 -40.49 -7.19
CA ARG A 149 6.81 -39.19 -6.59
C ARG A 149 7.46 -38.19 -7.54
N GLU A 150 7.21 -38.31 -8.84
CA GLU A 150 7.69 -37.32 -9.79
C GLU A 150 6.85 -36.03 -9.71
N ASN A 151 7.52 -34.88 -9.67
CA ASN A 151 6.87 -33.59 -9.60
C ASN A 151 6.59 -33.05 -11.02
N MET A 152 5.31 -32.97 -11.38
CA MET A 152 4.83 -32.50 -12.68
C MET A 152 4.18 -31.11 -12.63
N SER A 153 4.51 -30.32 -11.61
CA SER A 153 4.02 -28.94 -11.42
C SER A 153 4.18 -28.11 -12.70
N GLY A 154 3.19 -27.27 -12.97
CA GLY A 154 3.11 -26.38 -14.12
C GLY A 154 2.79 -24.95 -13.71
N TYR A 155 2.39 -24.13 -14.67
CA TYR A 155 2.26 -22.67 -14.52
C TYR A 155 1.34 -22.20 -13.38
N SER A 156 0.32 -22.98 -13.00
CA SER A 156 -0.63 -22.63 -11.93
C SER A 156 -0.21 -23.09 -10.53
N THR A 157 1.03 -23.56 -10.39
CA THR A 157 1.59 -24.11 -9.14
C THR A 157 3.03 -23.63 -8.99
N GLY A 158 3.84 -24.29 -8.15
CA GLY A 158 5.23 -23.87 -7.92
C GLY A 158 6.15 -23.87 -9.14
N PHE A 159 5.82 -24.64 -10.19
CA PHE A 159 6.56 -24.75 -11.44
C PHE A 159 8.08 -25.00 -11.27
N TYR A 160 8.43 -25.88 -10.35
CA TYR A 160 9.82 -26.33 -10.10
C TYR A 160 9.97 -27.85 -10.30
N GLY A 161 9.02 -28.49 -11.00
CA GLY A 161 9.06 -29.90 -11.35
C GLY A 161 9.78 -30.18 -12.68
N VAL A 162 9.62 -31.38 -13.23
CA VAL A 162 10.29 -31.82 -14.48
C VAL A 162 9.96 -30.91 -15.67
N LYS A 163 8.71 -30.43 -15.77
CA LYS A 163 8.26 -29.53 -16.84
C LYS A 163 9.04 -28.22 -16.93
N ASN A 164 9.59 -27.75 -15.82
CA ASN A 164 10.38 -26.52 -15.79
C ASN A 164 11.70 -26.67 -16.55
N CYS A 165 12.26 -27.89 -16.69
CA CYS A 165 13.49 -28.13 -17.46
C CYS A 165 13.38 -27.79 -18.95
N LEU A 166 12.16 -27.76 -19.51
CA LEU A 166 11.93 -27.66 -20.96
C LEU A 166 12.40 -26.31 -21.50
N TRP A 167 12.17 -25.21 -20.76
CA TRP A 167 12.69 -23.90 -21.13
C TRP A 167 14.22 -23.88 -21.13
N PHE A 168 14.86 -24.33 -20.05
CA PHE A 168 16.32 -24.29 -19.92
C PHE A 168 17.02 -25.13 -21.00
N ILE A 169 16.53 -26.34 -21.28
CA ILE A 169 17.08 -27.18 -22.36
C ILE A 169 16.79 -26.55 -23.73
N GLY A 170 15.55 -26.10 -23.94
CA GLY A 170 15.10 -25.51 -25.20
C GLY A 170 15.93 -24.29 -25.59
N CYS A 171 16.12 -23.32 -24.69
CA CYS A 171 16.87 -22.10 -24.99
C CYS A 171 18.39 -22.32 -25.09
N THR A 172 18.92 -23.32 -24.37
CA THR A 172 20.34 -23.65 -24.40
C THR A 172 20.74 -24.42 -25.66
N ALA A 173 19.98 -25.45 -26.05
CA ALA A 173 20.31 -26.29 -27.20
C ALA A 173 19.82 -25.72 -28.55
N PHE A 174 19.12 -24.57 -28.53
CA PHE A 174 18.53 -24.00 -29.75
C PHE A 174 19.60 -23.66 -30.79
N GLY A 175 19.43 -24.21 -32.00
CA GLY A 175 20.32 -23.98 -33.14
C GLY A 175 21.61 -24.80 -33.16
N THR A 176 21.77 -25.80 -32.28
CA THR A 176 22.97 -26.65 -32.26
C THR A 176 22.84 -27.91 -33.12
N GLY A 177 21.65 -28.19 -33.67
CA GLY A 177 21.36 -29.41 -34.44
C GLY A 177 21.33 -30.71 -33.61
N ILE A 178 21.22 -30.61 -32.28
CA ILE A 178 21.11 -31.77 -31.37
C ILE A 178 19.66 -31.89 -30.93
N GLU A 179 19.03 -33.05 -31.21
CA GLU A 179 17.60 -33.30 -30.89
C GLU A 179 16.67 -32.16 -31.39
N GLU A 180 16.95 -31.61 -32.57
CA GLU A 180 16.43 -30.31 -33.03
C GLU A 180 14.91 -30.16 -32.93
N GLU A 181 14.16 -31.16 -33.40
CA GLU A 181 12.69 -31.14 -33.34
C GLU A 181 12.19 -31.02 -31.89
N LYS A 182 12.78 -31.80 -30.97
CA LYS A 182 12.39 -31.80 -29.56
C LYS A 182 12.79 -30.53 -28.84
N VAL A 183 13.99 -30.01 -29.14
CA VAL A 183 14.50 -28.75 -28.61
C VAL A 183 13.62 -27.59 -29.04
N ASN A 184 13.23 -27.53 -30.32
CA ASN A 184 12.34 -26.50 -30.86
C ASN A 184 10.95 -26.57 -30.21
N GLU A 185 10.38 -27.76 -30.05
CA GLU A 185 9.13 -27.98 -29.32
C GLU A 185 9.21 -27.44 -27.89
N TRP A 186 10.27 -27.80 -27.16
CA TRP A 186 10.45 -27.41 -25.76
C TRP A 186 10.77 -25.94 -25.57
N LEU A 187 11.49 -25.32 -26.51
CA LEU A 187 11.75 -23.89 -26.52
C LEU A 187 10.43 -23.10 -26.59
N VAL A 188 9.59 -23.41 -27.57
CA VAL A 188 8.32 -22.73 -27.78
C VAL A 188 7.35 -23.00 -26.63
N TRP A 189 7.22 -24.27 -26.23
CA TRP A 189 6.35 -24.65 -25.12
C TRP A 189 6.82 -24.02 -23.80
N GLY A 190 8.12 -24.10 -23.49
CA GLY A 190 8.71 -23.60 -22.25
C GLY A 190 8.57 -22.09 -22.10
N ARG A 191 8.78 -21.32 -23.19
CA ARG A 191 8.51 -19.88 -23.21
C ARG A 191 7.04 -19.60 -22.93
N ASN A 192 6.14 -20.25 -23.67
CA ASN A 192 4.70 -20.00 -23.54
C ASN A 192 4.18 -20.37 -22.14
N GLU A 193 4.68 -21.44 -21.54
CA GLU A 193 4.29 -21.86 -20.20
C GLU A 193 4.81 -20.89 -19.11
N ASN A 194 6.02 -20.34 -19.27
CA ASN A 194 6.51 -19.28 -18.39
C ASN A 194 5.72 -17.97 -18.54
N MET A 195 5.28 -17.60 -19.75
CA MET A 195 4.38 -16.45 -19.92
C MET A 195 3.03 -16.67 -19.22
N LYS A 196 2.49 -17.89 -19.26
CA LYS A 196 1.27 -18.23 -18.47
C LYS A 196 1.52 -18.19 -16.96
N LEU A 197 2.71 -18.61 -16.50
CA LEU A 197 3.10 -18.53 -15.09
C LEU A 197 3.07 -17.09 -14.62
N LEU A 198 3.71 -16.20 -15.37
CA LEU A 198 3.78 -14.77 -15.06
C LEU A 198 2.37 -14.16 -15.00
N GLU A 199 1.51 -14.46 -15.97
CA GLU A 199 0.13 -13.95 -15.96
C GLU A 199 -0.73 -14.53 -14.82
N HIS A 200 -0.56 -15.82 -14.51
CA HIS A 200 -1.23 -16.42 -13.38
C HIS A 200 -0.83 -15.75 -12.06
N ARG A 201 0.46 -15.49 -11.87
CA ARG A 201 0.99 -14.87 -10.65
C ARG A 201 0.68 -13.38 -10.57
N ARG A 202 0.66 -12.66 -11.70
CA ARG A 202 0.18 -11.29 -11.78
C ARG A 202 -1.26 -11.17 -11.29
N LYS A 203 -2.14 -12.07 -11.74
CA LYS A 203 -3.52 -12.15 -11.23
C LYS A 203 -3.56 -12.52 -9.76
N ALA A 204 -2.75 -13.49 -9.33
CA ALA A 204 -2.70 -13.92 -7.94
C ALA A 204 -2.27 -12.80 -6.99
N CYS A 205 -1.24 -12.02 -7.32
CA CYS A 205 -0.74 -10.95 -6.44
C CYS A 205 -1.68 -9.74 -6.33
N GLY A 206 -2.59 -9.53 -7.29
CA GLY A 206 -3.39 -8.30 -7.35
C GLY A 206 -2.48 -7.07 -7.43
N ASP A 207 -2.78 -6.03 -6.67
CA ASP A 207 -1.99 -4.80 -6.49
C ASP A 207 -1.27 -4.72 -5.11
N ASP A 208 -1.33 -5.82 -4.35
CA ASP A 208 -0.84 -5.88 -2.97
C ASP A 208 0.46 -6.69 -2.81
N GLY A 209 0.70 -7.67 -3.69
CA GLY A 209 1.80 -8.62 -3.59
C GLY A 209 1.36 -10.04 -3.21
N GLY A 210 2.32 -10.90 -2.89
CA GLY A 210 2.08 -12.33 -2.64
C GLY A 210 2.67 -13.20 -3.73
N GLY A 211 1.93 -14.23 -4.17
CA GLY A 211 2.34 -15.12 -5.26
C GLY A 211 1.32 -16.22 -5.53
N ALA A 212 1.74 -17.38 -6.05
CA ALA A 212 0.81 -18.48 -6.38
C ALA A 212 0.34 -19.31 -5.16
N SER A 213 0.64 -18.88 -3.93
CA SER A 213 0.11 -19.45 -2.68
C SER A 213 0.18 -18.41 -1.57
N ALA A 214 -0.78 -18.43 -0.65
CA ALA A 214 -0.76 -17.62 0.57
C ALA A 214 0.02 -18.28 1.73
N THR A 215 0.52 -19.51 1.54
CA THR A 215 1.32 -20.24 2.52
C THR A 215 2.80 -19.84 2.38
N LEU A 216 3.36 -19.19 3.40
CA LEU A 216 4.67 -18.51 3.29
C LEU A 216 5.83 -19.45 2.94
N GLY A 217 5.78 -20.70 3.39
CA GLY A 217 6.80 -21.71 3.06
C GLY A 217 7.01 -21.92 1.55
N TYR A 218 5.99 -21.64 0.74
CA TYR A 218 6.04 -21.78 -0.71
C TYR A 218 6.34 -20.45 -1.41
N VAL A 219 5.59 -19.39 -1.05
CA VAL A 219 5.71 -18.07 -1.69
C VAL A 219 7.03 -17.36 -1.38
N LEU A 220 7.65 -17.66 -0.22
CA LEU A 220 8.97 -17.13 0.16
C LEU A 220 10.10 -18.12 -0.12
N GLY A 221 9.76 -19.30 -0.67
CA GLY A 221 10.68 -20.41 -0.92
C GLY A 221 10.90 -20.64 -2.41
N ALA A 222 10.38 -21.75 -2.93
CA ALA A 222 10.69 -22.17 -4.29
C ALA A 222 9.98 -21.37 -5.39
N TYR A 223 8.85 -20.73 -5.06
CA TYR A 223 7.99 -20.13 -6.07
C TYR A 223 8.70 -18.98 -6.79
N PRO A 224 9.33 -17.99 -6.12
CA PRO A 224 9.95 -16.86 -6.82
C PRO A 224 11.13 -17.26 -7.71
N TRP A 225 11.81 -18.40 -7.45
CA TRP A 225 12.87 -18.89 -8.34
C TRP A 225 12.36 -19.09 -9.77
N SER A 226 11.15 -19.63 -9.95
CA SER A 226 10.63 -19.96 -11.28
C SER A 226 10.50 -18.71 -12.16
N GLU A 227 10.10 -17.57 -11.58
CA GLU A 227 10.02 -16.28 -12.29
C GLU A 227 11.40 -15.65 -12.47
N GLN A 228 12.18 -15.57 -11.39
CA GLN A 228 13.51 -14.93 -11.40
C GLN A 228 14.46 -15.64 -12.37
N ASN A 229 14.45 -16.98 -12.39
CA ASN A 229 15.24 -17.75 -13.37
C ASN A 229 14.79 -17.49 -14.80
N PHE A 230 13.49 -17.40 -15.06
CA PHE A 230 13.01 -17.09 -16.39
C PHE A 230 13.45 -15.68 -16.82
N PHE A 231 13.36 -14.68 -15.94
CA PHE A 231 13.85 -13.33 -16.24
C PHE A 231 15.35 -13.29 -16.57
N TYR A 232 16.20 -13.90 -15.73
CA TYR A 232 17.64 -13.92 -15.99
C TYR A 232 18.00 -14.71 -17.25
N THR A 233 17.35 -15.85 -17.50
CA THR A 233 17.64 -16.66 -18.69
C THR A 233 17.10 -16.00 -19.95
N TRP A 234 15.96 -15.31 -19.90
CA TRP A 234 15.48 -14.47 -21.00
C TRP A 234 16.46 -13.34 -21.31
N LEU A 235 16.84 -12.56 -20.29
CA LEU A 235 17.83 -11.49 -20.42
C LEU A 235 19.14 -12.00 -21.01
N SER A 236 19.63 -13.15 -20.56
CA SER A 236 20.86 -13.74 -21.05
C SER A 236 20.77 -14.17 -22.52
N VAL A 237 19.66 -14.75 -22.98
CA VAL A 237 19.54 -15.25 -24.36
C VAL A 237 19.11 -14.19 -25.37
N THR A 238 18.43 -13.12 -24.94
CA THR A 238 17.88 -12.06 -25.84
C THR A 238 18.50 -10.68 -25.66
N GLY A 239 19.17 -10.42 -24.53
CA GLY A 239 19.65 -9.09 -24.13
C GLY A 239 18.58 -8.18 -23.54
N GLU A 240 17.34 -8.65 -23.35
CA GLU A 240 16.21 -7.83 -22.90
C GLU A 240 15.83 -8.14 -21.44
N ASN A 241 15.72 -7.10 -20.60
CA ASN A 241 15.13 -7.25 -19.26
C ASN A 241 13.61 -7.08 -19.33
N ILE A 242 12.87 -8.19 -19.25
CA ILE A 242 11.39 -8.18 -19.24
C ILE A 242 10.78 -8.09 -17.84
N ALA A 243 11.58 -8.16 -16.76
CA ALA A 243 11.04 -8.17 -15.41
C ALA A 243 10.17 -6.93 -15.08
N PRO A 244 10.53 -5.70 -15.51
CA PRO A 244 9.71 -4.49 -15.27
C PRO A 244 8.29 -4.53 -15.85
N ASP A 245 8.04 -5.34 -16.88
CA ASP A 245 6.71 -5.56 -17.47
C ASP A 245 5.82 -6.44 -16.56
N TRP A 246 6.42 -7.06 -15.54
CA TRP A 246 5.79 -7.96 -14.57
C TRP A 246 6.00 -7.43 -13.15
N PRO A 247 5.42 -6.27 -12.79
CA PRO A 247 5.69 -5.58 -11.53
C PRO A 247 5.25 -6.36 -10.28
N HIS A 248 4.34 -7.33 -10.43
CA HIS A 248 3.81 -8.13 -9.32
C HIS A 248 4.90 -8.89 -8.55
N SER A 249 5.99 -9.30 -9.22
CA SER A 249 7.09 -10.01 -8.56
C SER A 249 7.86 -9.11 -7.58
N ALA A 250 7.92 -7.80 -7.87
CA ALA A 250 8.59 -6.82 -7.02
C ALA A 250 7.79 -6.52 -5.73
N TRP A 251 6.47 -6.76 -5.73
CA TRP A 251 5.60 -6.58 -4.56
C TRP A 251 5.71 -7.69 -3.51
N LEU A 252 6.53 -8.73 -3.73
CA LEU A 252 6.80 -9.75 -2.73
C LEU A 252 7.28 -9.14 -1.40
N ALA A 253 8.08 -8.07 -1.45
CA ALA A 253 8.56 -7.38 -0.25
C ALA A 253 7.42 -6.77 0.59
N ASN A 254 6.34 -6.29 -0.04
CA ASN A 254 5.16 -5.77 0.66
C ASN A 254 4.43 -6.90 1.41
N TYR A 255 4.28 -8.06 0.78
CA TYR A 255 3.65 -9.20 1.42
C TYR A 255 4.46 -9.73 2.61
N VAL A 256 5.80 -9.68 2.53
CA VAL A 256 6.70 -10.07 3.62
C VAL A 256 6.50 -9.17 4.85
N ILE A 257 6.54 -7.84 4.71
CA ILE A 257 6.44 -6.93 5.86
C ILE A 257 5.10 -7.00 6.60
N TRP A 258 4.03 -7.43 5.92
CA TRP A 258 2.72 -7.61 6.54
C TRP A 258 2.60 -8.96 7.24
N ASN A 259 3.29 -9.99 6.75
CA ASN A 259 3.35 -11.29 7.42
C ASN A 259 4.43 -11.37 8.51
N TRP A 260 5.21 -10.31 8.70
CA TRP A 260 6.30 -10.24 9.67
C TRP A 260 5.77 -9.89 11.07
N ILE A 261 5.75 -10.89 11.95
CA ILE A 261 5.51 -10.69 13.38
C ILE A 261 6.87 -10.46 14.05
N GLU A 262 7.10 -9.26 14.55
CA GLU A 262 8.31 -8.96 15.31
C GLU A 262 8.22 -9.60 16.70
N ALA A 263 9.24 -10.37 17.09
CA ALA A 263 9.22 -11.16 18.32
C ALA A 263 10.61 -11.40 18.91
N ASN A 264 10.64 -11.65 20.22
CA ASN A 264 11.85 -12.10 20.89
C ASN A 264 12.25 -13.49 20.34
N GLY A 265 13.49 -13.62 19.86
CA GLY A 265 14.01 -14.86 19.27
C GLY A 265 13.96 -14.91 17.73
N GLY A 266 13.54 -13.82 17.08
CA GLY A 266 13.51 -13.69 15.62
C GLY A 266 12.08 -13.62 15.06
N PRO A 267 11.95 -13.30 13.77
CA PRO A 267 10.65 -13.00 13.17
C PRO A 267 9.76 -14.24 12.99
N LEU A 268 8.48 -14.07 13.31
CA LEU A 268 7.45 -15.11 13.26
C LEU A 268 6.43 -14.86 12.14
N GLU A 269 5.56 -15.85 11.90
CA GLU A 269 4.43 -15.80 10.97
C GLU A 269 3.15 -16.37 11.64
N PHE A 270 1.99 -16.21 11.00
CA PHE A 270 0.69 -16.63 11.55
C PHE A 270 0.38 -18.13 11.46
N GLY A 271 1.23 -18.93 10.79
CA GLY A 271 1.00 -20.37 10.62
C GLY A 271 -0.02 -20.74 9.54
N TYR A 272 -0.37 -19.83 8.63
CA TYR A 272 -1.41 -20.07 7.62
C TYR A 272 -1.12 -21.21 6.62
N GLY A 273 -2.13 -22.06 6.39
CA GLY A 273 -2.12 -23.16 5.42
C GLY A 273 -1.10 -24.23 5.79
N ASP A 274 -0.62 -25.02 4.82
CA ASP A 274 0.32 -26.12 5.09
C ASP A 274 1.63 -25.58 5.71
N ARG A 275 1.76 -25.50 7.03
CA ARG A 275 2.97 -25.13 7.77
C ARG A 275 3.31 -26.19 8.83
N PRO A 276 4.60 -26.39 9.16
CA PRO A 276 4.93 -27.39 10.17
C PRO A 276 4.51 -27.00 11.60
N HIS A 277 4.20 -25.73 11.85
CA HIS A 277 3.89 -25.16 13.18
C HIS A 277 4.94 -25.38 14.29
N THR A 278 6.06 -26.03 14.02
CA THR A 278 7.08 -26.37 15.03
C THR A 278 7.76 -25.17 15.66
N LYS A 279 7.76 -24.02 14.97
CA LYS A 279 8.38 -22.76 15.41
C LYS A 279 7.58 -21.51 15.04
N ASN A 280 6.69 -21.60 14.04
CA ASN A 280 6.07 -20.45 13.37
C ASN A 280 7.07 -19.33 13.00
N ALA A 281 8.30 -19.69 12.65
CA ALA A 281 9.29 -18.75 12.16
C ALA A 281 9.04 -18.45 10.68
N ILE A 282 9.12 -17.16 10.31
CA ILE A 282 9.00 -16.79 8.90
C ILE A 282 10.14 -17.46 8.08
N PRO A 283 9.86 -18.06 6.92
CA PRO A 283 10.88 -18.66 6.08
C PRO A 283 11.85 -17.60 5.51
N THR A 284 13.06 -17.52 6.06
CA THR A 284 14.06 -16.50 5.66
C THR A 284 15.17 -17.00 4.74
N SER A 285 15.33 -18.32 4.58
CA SER A 285 16.50 -18.94 3.93
C SER A 285 16.73 -18.55 2.47
N GLN A 286 15.69 -18.07 1.77
CA GLN A 286 15.77 -17.62 0.38
C GLN A 286 15.52 -16.12 0.21
N LEU A 287 14.97 -15.46 1.25
CA LEU A 287 14.51 -14.09 1.15
C LEU A 287 15.64 -13.12 0.82
N TYR A 288 16.84 -13.32 1.39
CA TYR A 288 17.97 -12.43 1.12
C TYR A 288 18.31 -12.40 -0.37
N THR A 289 18.35 -13.58 -0.99
CA THR A 289 18.56 -13.74 -2.44
C THR A 289 17.40 -13.18 -3.24
N HIS A 290 16.15 -13.46 -2.84
CA HIS A 290 14.98 -12.94 -3.55
C HIS A 290 14.95 -11.40 -3.56
N MET A 291 15.23 -10.77 -2.43
CA MET A 291 15.28 -9.30 -2.34
C MET A 291 16.44 -8.74 -3.17
N ALA A 292 17.61 -9.40 -3.19
CA ALA A 292 18.72 -9.01 -4.05
C ALA A 292 18.34 -9.06 -5.54
N ASN A 293 17.66 -10.14 -5.95
CA ASN A 293 17.17 -10.29 -7.32
C ASN A 293 16.13 -9.20 -7.68
N ILE A 294 15.23 -8.86 -6.76
CA ILE A 294 14.28 -7.76 -6.98
C ILE A 294 15.02 -6.44 -7.17
N ARG A 295 15.97 -6.11 -6.28
CA ARG A 295 16.79 -4.90 -6.38
C ARG A 295 17.51 -4.78 -7.72
N HIS A 296 18.07 -5.88 -8.22
CA HIS A 296 18.77 -5.90 -9.50
C HIS A 296 17.82 -5.80 -10.70
N LEU A 297 16.77 -6.62 -10.76
CA LEU A 297 15.90 -6.72 -11.93
C LEU A 297 14.95 -5.52 -12.08
N TYR A 298 14.68 -4.80 -10.99
CA TYR A 298 13.67 -3.74 -10.91
C TYR A 298 14.20 -2.37 -10.48
N GLY A 299 15.48 -2.26 -10.08
CA GLY A 299 16.04 -1.08 -9.43
C GLY A 299 15.86 0.23 -10.20
N GLU A 300 16.00 0.17 -11.52
CA GLU A 300 15.88 1.34 -12.40
C GLU A 300 14.41 1.71 -12.69
N GLN A 301 13.60 0.76 -13.14
CA GLN A 301 12.23 1.04 -13.59
C GLN A 301 11.19 1.07 -12.45
N ARG A 302 11.50 0.50 -11.27
CA ARG A 302 10.60 0.40 -10.10
C ARG A 302 11.36 0.69 -8.78
N PRO A 303 11.86 1.94 -8.61
CA PRO A 303 12.76 2.27 -7.51
C PRO A 303 12.12 2.15 -6.12
N LYS A 304 10.79 2.35 -5.99
CA LYS A 304 10.09 2.23 -4.70
C LYS A 304 10.03 0.78 -4.22
N GLU A 305 9.68 -0.14 -5.10
CA GLU A 305 9.64 -1.57 -4.83
C GLU A 305 11.04 -2.11 -4.50
N ALA A 306 12.07 -1.66 -5.24
CA ALA A 306 13.45 -2.02 -4.99
C ALA A 306 13.95 -1.48 -3.63
N ALA A 307 13.60 -0.25 -3.26
CA ALA A 307 13.91 0.32 -1.94
C ALA A 307 13.25 -0.46 -0.79
N LEU A 308 12.01 -0.93 -0.97
CA LEU A 308 11.35 -1.80 0.00
C LEU A 308 12.03 -3.18 0.08
N ALA A 309 12.43 -3.75 -1.06
CA ALA A 309 13.20 -4.99 -1.07
C ALA A 309 14.54 -4.82 -0.33
N ALA A 310 15.23 -3.70 -0.49
CA ALA A 310 16.43 -3.36 0.28
C ALA A 310 16.15 -3.26 1.80
N HIS A 311 15.01 -2.69 2.19
CA HIS A 311 14.57 -2.69 3.58
C HIS A 311 14.33 -4.09 4.14
N VAL A 312 13.54 -4.92 3.46
CA VAL A 312 13.31 -6.31 3.87
C VAL A 312 14.63 -7.06 3.96
N GLN A 313 15.52 -6.90 2.99
CA GLN A 313 16.84 -7.53 2.98
C GLN A 313 17.68 -7.13 4.20
N ALA A 314 17.59 -5.87 4.64
CA ALA A 314 18.30 -5.36 5.81
C ALA A 314 17.75 -5.91 7.14
N LEU A 315 16.45 -6.21 7.21
CA LEU A 315 15.76 -6.80 8.38
C LEU A 315 16.09 -8.28 8.59
N LEU A 316 16.55 -8.99 7.55
CA LEU A 316 16.76 -10.43 7.64
C LEU A 316 17.83 -10.78 8.70
N PRO A 317 17.53 -11.74 9.61
CA PRO A 317 18.49 -12.20 10.61
C PRO A 317 19.76 -12.80 9.97
N GLN A 318 19.60 -13.46 8.83
CA GLN A 318 20.70 -14.02 8.05
C GLN A 318 20.89 -13.20 6.77
N LYS A 319 22.07 -12.59 6.64
CA LYS A 319 22.45 -11.75 5.49
C LYS A 319 23.37 -12.54 4.55
N ASN A 320 22.88 -13.66 4.05
CA ASN A 320 23.62 -14.56 3.17
C ASN A 320 22.76 -14.99 1.98
N TYR A 321 23.42 -15.26 0.85
CA TYR A 321 22.73 -15.82 -0.30
C TYR A 321 22.43 -17.31 -0.10
N SER A 322 21.27 -17.72 -0.59
CA SER A 322 20.92 -19.12 -0.75
C SER A 322 21.85 -19.82 -1.74
N SER A 323 22.29 -21.03 -1.40
CA SER A 323 23.08 -21.88 -2.31
C SER A 323 22.23 -22.61 -3.35
N SER A 324 20.88 -22.57 -3.26
CA SER A 324 20.00 -23.29 -4.21
C SER A 324 20.27 -22.90 -5.67
N TRP A 325 20.55 -21.61 -5.89
CA TRP A 325 20.96 -21.04 -7.17
C TRP A 325 22.26 -20.24 -6.96
N PHE A 326 23.37 -20.97 -6.83
CA PHE A 326 24.68 -20.41 -6.45
C PHE A 326 25.19 -19.29 -7.38
N ILE A 327 24.63 -19.19 -8.60
CA ILE A 327 25.00 -18.24 -9.64
C ILE A 327 24.52 -16.81 -9.36
N TYR A 328 23.38 -16.63 -8.67
CA TYR A 328 22.76 -15.30 -8.53
C TYR A 328 23.71 -14.22 -8.05
N PRO A 329 24.54 -14.41 -7.00
CA PRO A 329 25.41 -13.35 -6.51
C PRO A 329 26.31 -12.76 -7.59
N PHE A 330 26.70 -13.55 -8.59
CA PHE A 330 27.54 -13.09 -9.69
C PHE A 330 26.76 -12.33 -10.79
N LEU A 331 25.44 -12.52 -10.88
CA LEU A 331 24.58 -11.85 -11.88
C LEU A 331 24.17 -10.43 -11.46
N LEU A 332 24.26 -10.10 -10.16
CA LEU A 332 23.74 -8.88 -9.54
C LEU A 332 24.58 -7.61 -9.84
N ALA A 333 25.05 -7.43 -11.07
CA ALA A 333 25.94 -6.31 -11.43
C ALA A 333 25.31 -4.92 -11.15
N GLY A 334 24.02 -4.75 -11.44
CA GLY A 334 23.27 -3.51 -11.16
C GLY A 334 22.59 -3.44 -9.78
N ALA A 335 22.85 -4.38 -8.86
CA ALA A 335 22.21 -4.33 -7.54
C ALA A 335 22.77 -3.20 -6.66
N ASP A 336 24.02 -2.80 -6.88
CA ASP A 336 24.69 -1.75 -6.12
C ASP A 336 24.21 -0.34 -6.54
N ASP A 337 23.62 -0.21 -7.73
CA ASP A 337 22.96 1.01 -8.22
C ASP A 337 21.48 1.11 -7.78
N SER A 338 21.00 0.12 -7.02
CA SER A 338 19.63 0.09 -6.50
C SER A 338 19.39 1.21 -5.47
N PRO A 339 18.20 1.83 -5.44
CA PRO A 339 17.90 2.90 -4.49
C PRO A 339 18.11 2.50 -3.03
N ASP A 340 18.41 3.51 -2.20
CA ASP A 340 18.55 3.34 -0.76
C ASP A 340 17.30 2.71 -0.13
N SER A 341 17.54 1.96 0.95
CA SER A 341 16.48 1.33 1.73
C SER A 341 15.49 2.37 2.27
N PHE A 342 14.20 2.09 2.12
CA PHE A 342 13.12 2.88 2.73
C PHE A 342 12.34 2.02 3.74
N ALA A 343 12.35 2.43 5.01
CA ALA A 343 11.47 1.88 6.03
C ALA A 343 10.09 2.56 5.95
N PRO A 344 8.99 1.81 5.81
CA PRO A 344 7.66 2.40 5.82
C PRO A 344 7.27 2.85 7.24
N GLU A 345 7.53 4.11 7.58
CA GLU A 345 7.35 4.65 8.94
C GLU A 345 5.89 4.83 9.39
N LEU A 346 4.91 4.59 8.52
CA LEU A 346 3.50 4.94 8.76
C LEU A 346 2.52 3.94 8.13
N LEU A 347 2.74 2.66 8.36
CA LEU A 347 1.84 1.60 7.88
C LEU A 347 0.44 1.74 8.54
N PRO A 348 -0.66 1.50 7.80
CA PRO A 348 -1.98 1.46 8.39
C PRO A 348 -2.08 0.32 9.42
N MET A 349 -3.14 0.34 10.22
CA MET A 349 -3.40 -0.75 11.17
C MET A 349 -3.76 -2.06 10.48
N ALA A 350 -4.34 -2.04 9.27
CA ALA A 350 -4.61 -3.27 8.55
C ALA A 350 -4.35 -3.20 7.03
N ARG A 351 -4.11 -4.37 6.44
CA ARG A 351 -4.03 -4.58 5.00
C ARG A 351 -4.86 -5.79 4.59
N HIS A 352 -5.68 -5.60 3.56
CA HIS A 352 -6.43 -6.64 2.89
C HIS A 352 -5.66 -7.07 1.63
N PHE A 353 -5.18 -8.31 1.62
CA PHE A 353 -4.60 -8.97 0.45
C PHE A 353 -5.70 -9.79 -0.23
N GLU A 354 -6.48 -9.13 -1.09
CA GLU A 354 -7.75 -9.65 -1.62
C GLU A 354 -7.59 -11.04 -2.23
N ASN A 355 -6.64 -11.19 -3.15
CA ASN A 355 -6.44 -12.44 -3.87
C ASN A 355 -5.74 -13.53 -3.05
N MET A 356 -5.00 -13.16 -2.00
CA MET A 356 -4.45 -14.12 -1.03
C MET A 356 -5.53 -14.61 -0.06
N GLY A 357 -6.59 -13.83 0.14
CA GLY A 357 -7.66 -14.12 1.09
C GLY A 357 -7.24 -13.89 2.54
N GLN A 358 -6.41 -12.87 2.79
CA GLN A 358 -5.85 -12.57 4.10
C GLN A 358 -6.04 -11.09 4.41
N ILE A 359 -6.50 -10.80 5.63
CA ILE A 359 -6.51 -9.47 6.21
C ILE A 359 -5.56 -9.51 7.40
N ILE A 360 -4.51 -8.71 7.37
CA ILE A 360 -3.58 -8.58 8.50
C ILE A 360 -3.87 -7.28 9.24
N MET A 361 -4.02 -7.36 10.57
CA MET A 361 -4.24 -6.24 11.48
C MET A 361 -3.10 -6.18 12.49
N ARG A 362 -2.66 -4.98 12.87
CA ARG A 362 -1.62 -4.77 13.88
C ARG A 362 -1.76 -3.43 14.60
N SER A 363 -1.35 -3.36 15.86
CA SER A 363 -1.26 -2.09 16.61
C SER A 363 0.00 -1.29 16.27
N GLY A 364 1.00 -1.95 15.67
CA GLY A 364 2.29 -1.38 15.30
C GLY A 364 3.20 -2.44 14.66
N THR A 365 4.51 -2.24 14.68
CA THR A 365 5.51 -3.11 14.02
C THR A 365 6.59 -3.65 14.97
N GLY A 366 6.48 -3.37 16.26
CA GLY A 366 7.41 -3.79 17.30
C GLY A 366 7.03 -5.10 17.98
N LYS A 367 7.92 -5.57 18.85
CA LYS A 367 7.76 -6.81 19.64
C LYS A 367 6.65 -6.77 20.70
N ASP A 368 6.24 -5.56 21.09
CA ASP A 368 5.21 -5.32 22.10
C ASP A 368 3.83 -5.07 21.46
N ASP A 369 3.77 -5.06 20.12
CA ASP A 369 2.54 -4.86 19.37
C ASP A 369 1.71 -6.14 19.24
N THR A 370 0.40 -5.94 19.07
CA THR A 370 -0.56 -6.99 18.75
C THR A 370 -0.60 -7.20 17.24
N TYR A 371 -0.64 -8.47 16.81
CA TYR A 371 -0.77 -8.87 15.42
C TYR A 371 -1.94 -9.85 15.28
N CYS A 372 -2.74 -9.68 14.24
CA CYS A 372 -3.86 -10.54 13.94
C CYS A 372 -3.95 -10.82 12.44
N MET A 373 -4.17 -12.08 12.06
CA MET A 373 -4.54 -12.45 10.69
C MET A 373 -5.99 -12.91 10.71
N PHE A 374 -6.78 -12.49 9.72
CA PHE A 374 -8.13 -12.97 9.45
C PHE A 374 -8.21 -13.54 8.02
N SER A 375 -8.63 -14.80 7.89
CA SER A 375 -8.75 -15.52 6.61
C SER A 375 -10.13 -15.29 5.98
N CYS A 376 -10.21 -14.59 4.85
CA CYS A 376 -11.46 -14.41 4.11
C CYS A 376 -11.19 -14.01 2.66
N GLY A 377 -11.89 -14.63 1.70
CA GLY A 377 -11.71 -14.34 0.27
C GLY A 377 -10.57 -15.13 -0.39
N GLY A 378 -9.99 -14.51 -1.41
CA GLY A 378 -8.89 -15.06 -2.20
C GLY A 378 -9.27 -16.10 -3.23
N ILE A 379 -8.37 -16.27 -4.21
CA ILE A 379 -8.60 -17.07 -5.42
C ILE A 379 -7.70 -18.32 -5.49
N LEU A 380 -6.87 -18.54 -4.48
CA LEU A 380 -5.85 -19.58 -4.48
C LEU A 380 -6.24 -20.75 -3.56
N ALA A 381 -6.27 -21.96 -4.10
CA ALA A 381 -6.57 -23.18 -3.33
C ALA A 381 -5.31 -23.94 -2.89
N GLN A 382 -4.15 -23.66 -3.51
CA GLN A 382 -2.92 -24.43 -3.28
C GLN A 382 -2.42 -24.23 -1.85
N HIS A 383 -2.29 -25.34 -1.11
CA HIS A 383 -1.84 -25.39 0.28
C HIS A 383 -2.70 -24.59 1.28
N ARG A 384 -3.90 -24.18 0.86
CA ARG A 384 -4.92 -23.55 1.70
C ARG A 384 -5.66 -24.63 2.50
N HIS A 385 -6.24 -24.28 3.65
CA HIS A 385 -7.06 -25.18 4.46
C HIS A 385 -8.56 -24.89 4.30
N TYR A 386 -9.40 -25.65 5.01
CA TYR A 386 -10.82 -25.39 5.20
C TYR A 386 -11.04 -24.38 6.34
N ASP A 387 -10.45 -23.18 6.20
CA ASP A 387 -10.24 -22.21 7.28
C ASP A 387 -10.90 -20.84 7.02
N ALA A 388 -11.95 -20.79 6.20
CA ALA A 388 -12.64 -19.52 5.94
C ALA A 388 -13.19 -18.92 7.25
N LEU A 389 -12.96 -17.62 7.44
CA LEU A 389 -13.26 -16.84 8.65
C LEU A 389 -12.40 -17.18 9.88
N ASN A 390 -11.32 -17.95 9.74
CA ASN A 390 -10.34 -18.17 10.80
C ASN A 390 -9.67 -16.84 11.21
N PHE A 391 -9.27 -16.72 12.47
CA PHE A 391 -8.41 -15.65 12.94
C PHE A 391 -7.27 -16.20 13.80
N VAL A 392 -6.09 -15.58 13.73
CA VAL A 392 -4.92 -15.91 14.55
C VAL A 392 -4.45 -14.63 15.24
N ILE A 393 -4.29 -14.64 16.56
CA ILE A 393 -3.88 -13.46 17.36
C ILE A 393 -2.57 -13.76 18.09
N TYR A 394 -1.59 -12.89 17.87
CA TYR A 394 -0.31 -12.87 18.55
C TYR A 394 -0.16 -11.57 19.37
N HIS A 395 0.22 -11.72 20.64
CA HIS A 395 0.73 -10.63 21.48
C HIS A 395 1.70 -11.23 22.50
N LYS A 396 3.01 -11.06 22.30
CA LYS A 396 4.08 -11.69 23.11
C LYS A 396 4.01 -13.23 23.20
N GLY A 397 3.29 -13.85 22.27
CA GLY A 397 2.95 -15.27 22.21
C GLY A 397 1.72 -15.48 21.33
N PHE A 398 1.53 -16.69 20.79
CA PHE A 398 0.32 -17.07 20.03
C PHE A 398 -0.82 -17.41 20.99
N LEU A 399 -1.87 -16.59 21.02
CA LEU A 399 -2.93 -16.65 22.03
C LEU A 399 -4.23 -17.26 21.49
N ALA A 400 -4.60 -16.88 20.26
CA ALA A 400 -5.53 -17.63 19.42
C ALA A 400 -4.70 -18.14 18.24
N LEU A 401 -4.46 -19.45 18.16
CA LEU A 401 -3.53 -20.03 17.19
C LEU A 401 -4.25 -20.87 16.12
N ASP A 402 -3.53 -21.18 15.05
CA ASP A 402 -3.91 -22.18 14.05
C ASP A 402 -3.31 -23.53 14.46
N SER A 403 -4.14 -24.58 14.58
CA SER A 403 -3.79 -25.83 15.25
C SER A 403 -3.43 -26.94 14.28
N GLY A 404 -2.69 -27.94 14.73
CA GLY A 404 -2.24 -29.11 13.96
C GLY A 404 -0.87 -28.90 13.31
N THR A 405 -0.45 -29.82 12.44
CA THR A 405 0.89 -29.76 11.85
C THR A 405 1.04 -30.56 10.56
N ARG A 406 1.93 -30.09 9.67
CA ARG A 406 2.51 -30.91 8.59
C ARG A 406 3.90 -31.49 8.91
N TYR A 407 4.41 -31.37 10.14
CA TYR A 407 5.71 -31.95 10.51
C TYR A 407 5.71 -33.45 10.20
N LYS A 408 6.76 -33.95 9.54
CA LYS A 408 6.83 -35.33 9.02
C LYS A 408 5.55 -35.73 8.23
N GLU A 409 5.10 -34.87 7.32
CA GLU A 409 3.84 -34.99 6.56
C GLU A 409 3.50 -36.38 5.98
N PHE A 410 4.51 -37.20 5.64
CA PHE A 410 4.29 -38.55 5.13
C PHE A 410 3.98 -39.58 6.22
N GLU A 411 4.57 -39.42 7.41
CA GLU A 411 4.24 -40.23 8.58
C GLU A 411 2.91 -39.75 9.19
N ASN A 412 2.68 -38.43 9.18
CA ASN A 412 1.51 -37.78 9.75
C ASN A 412 0.38 -37.51 8.73
N GLY A 413 0.33 -38.24 7.62
CA GLY A 413 -0.61 -37.98 6.52
C GLY A 413 -2.08 -38.06 6.91
N GLU A 414 -2.44 -38.95 7.86
CA GLU A 414 -3.80 -39.02 8.39
C GLU A 414 -4.17 -37.76 9.20
N HIS A 415 -3.25 -37.27 10.05
CA HIS A 415 -3.45 -36.03 10.80
C HIS A 415 -3.61 -34.84 9.88
N LEU A 416 -2.75 -34.74 8.86
CA LEU A 416 -2.79 -33.70 7.84
C LEU A 416 -4.19 -33.62 7.20
N ALA A 417 -4.73 -34.77 6.78
CA ALA A 417 -5.98 -34.82 6.04
C ALA A 417 -7.24 -34.75 6.93
N ASN A 418 -7.23 -35.32 8.14
CA ASN A 418 -8.43 -35.49 8.98
C ASN A 418 -8.56 -34.46 10.13
N TYR A 419 -7.50 -33.74 10.48
CA TYR A 419 -7.53 -32.71 11.50
C TYR A 419 -6.95 -31.40 10.98
N TYR A 420 -5.68 -31.39 10.60
CA TYR A 420 -4.92 -30.17 10.35
C TYR A 420 -5.53 -29.27 9.28
N ALA A 421 -5.86 -29.84 8.12
CA ALA A 421 -6.47 -29.09 7.03
C ALA A 421 -7.97 -28.82 7.20
N GLN A 422 -8.61 -29.43 8.21
CA GLN A 422 -10.06 -29.40 8.43
C GLN A 422 -10.47 -28.25 9.36
N THR A 423 -11.68 -27.71 9.21
CA THR A 423 -12.15 -26.53 9.96
C THR A 423 -12.06 -26.67 11.48
N VAL A 424 -12.13 -27.89 12.02
CA VAL A 424 -11.99 -28.17 13.47
C VAL A 424 -10.64 -27.76 14.06
N ALA A 425 -9.60 -27.58 13.25
CA ALA A 425 -8.28 -27.13 13.69
C ALA A 425 -8.14 -25.59 13.72
N HIS A 426 -9.18 -24.85 13.34
CA HIS A 426 -9.14 -23.41 13.13
C HIS A 426 -10.15 -22.69 14.03
N ASN A 427 -9.91 -21.40 14.30
CA ASN A 427 -10.79 -20.55 15.13
C ASN A 427 -12.06 -20.17 14.35
N CYS A 428 -12.89 -21.16 14.03
CA CYS A 428 -14.05 -21.08 13.15
C CYS A 428 -15.33 -21.49 13.89
N VAL A 429 -16.45 -21.58 13.16
CA VAL A 429 -17.65 -22.28 13.62
C VAL A 429 -17.76 -23.63 12.90
N VAL A 430 -18.20 -24.68 13.58
CA VAL A 430 -18.61 -25.95 12.97
C VAL A 430 -20.10 -26.18 13.16
N ILE A 431 -20.73 -26.83 12.18
CA ILE A 431 -22.17 -27.15 12.15
C ILE A 431 -22.32 -28.65 11.91
N HIS A 432 -22.76 -29.38 12.93
CA HIS A 432 -22.79 -30.84 12.91
C HIS A 432 -24.07 -31.37 12.24
N GLN A 433 -24.00 -31.63 10.94
CA GLN A 433 -25.05 -32.31 10.19
C GLN A 433 -24.82 -33.83 10.18
N PRO A 434 -25.80 -34.64 10.64
CA PRO A 434 -25.72 -36.10 10.53
C PRO A 434 -25.62 -36.56 9.07
N GLY A 435 -24.74 -37.52 8.79
CA GLY A 435 -24.55 -38.07 7.45
C GLY A 435 -23.75 -37.19 6.48
N GLU A 436 -23.25 -36.04 6.93
CA GLU A 436 -22.47 -35.13 6.10
C GLU A 436 -21.12 -35.76 5.69
N PRO A 437 -20.78 -35.83 4.38
CA PRO A 437 -19.56 -36.47 3.92
C PRO A 437 -18.30 -35.69 4.32
N PRO A 438 -17.14 -36.35 4.44
CA PRO A 438 -15.88 -35.66 4.74
C PRO A 438 -15.39 -34.79 3.57
N ALA A 439 -14.80 -33.63 3.89
CA ALA A 439 -14.13 -32.76 2.94
C ALA A 439 -12.74 -33.30 2.59
N LYS A 440 -12.48 -33.60 1.32
CA LYS A 440 -11.24 -34.27 0.89
C LYS A 440 -10.05 -33.32 0.91
N TYR A 441 -8.92 -33.80 1.41
CA TYR A 441 -7.65 -33.10 1.33
C TYR A 441 -6.55 -34.00 0.76
N TRP A 442 -5.39 -33.43 0.39
CA TRP A 442 -4.24 -34.22 -0.03
C TRP A 442 -3.58 -34.90 1.18
N GLY A 443 -2.68 -35.86 0.93
CA GLY A 443 -1.87 -36.49 1.99
C GLY A 443 -2.51 -37.66 2.75
N GLY A 444 -3.78 -38.00 2.51
CA GLY A 444 -4.40 -39.19 3.09
C GLY A 444 -5.89 -39.34 2.75
N THR A 445 -6.48 -40.46 3.16
CA THR A 445 -7.94 -40.65 3.11
C THR A 445 -8.59 -39.90 4.26
N VAL A 446 -9.57 -39.05 3.96
CA VAL A 446 -10.39 -38.40 4.99
C VAL A 446 -11.58 -39.32 5.31
N VAL A 447 -11.67 -39.77 6.55
CA VAL A 447 -12.66 -40.78 6.98
C VAL A 447 -13.67 -40.24 7.99
N GLY A 448 -13.47 -39.02 8.52
CA GLY A 448 -14.38 -38.39 9.48
C GLY A 448 -14.67 -36.93 9.13
N ASN A 449 -15.87 -36.47 9.47
CA ASN A 449 -16.28 -35.08 9.37
C ASN A 449 -16.65 -34.55 10.76
N HIS A 450 -16.20 -33.33 11.08
CA HIS A 450 -16.48 -32.64 12.33
C HIS A 450 -17.32 -31.37 12.13
N GLY A 451 -18.20 -31.38 11.13
CA GLY A 451 -19.12 -30.28 10.82
C GLY A 451 -18.48 -29.07 10.12
N GLY A 452 -17.28 -29.26 9.55
CA GLY A 452 -16.45 -28.21 8.94
C GLY A 452 -16.84 -27.82 7.51
N GLN A 453 -16.06 -26.97 6.88
CA GLN A 453 -16.28 -26.48 5.52
C GLN A 453 -15.95 -27.56 4.47
N HIS A 454 -16.55 -27.43 3.27
CA HIS A 454 -16.33 -28.33 2.12
C HIS A 454 -15.59 -27.68 0.96
N LYS A 455 -15.46 -26.35 0.95
CA LYS A 455 -14.72 -25.61 -0.09
C LYS A 455 -13.70 -24.66 0.53
N GLN A 456 -12.43 -24.83 0.15
CA GLN A 456 -11.32 -23.93 0.51
C GLN A 456 -11.49 -22.52 -0.08
N ILE A 457 -12.22 -22.40 -1.19
CA ILE A 457 -12.57 -21.12 -1.82
C ILE A 457 -14.10 -21.00 -1.83
N GLY A 458 -14.61 -19.86 -1.36
CA GLY A 458 -16.04 -19.61 -1.27
C GLY A 458 -16.41 -18.47 -0.33
N SER A 459 -15.51 -18.07 0.56
CA SER A 459 -15.74 -16.89 1.38
C SER A 459 -15.52 -15.59 0.62
N VAL A 460 -16.20 -14.53 1.06
CA VAL A 460 -16.16 -13.20 0.46
C VAL A 460 -16.07 -12.15 1.56
N VAL A 461 -15.12 -11.21 1.42
CA VAL A 461 -15.08 -10.01 2.26
C VAL A 461 -16.21 -9.08 1.81
N LYS A 462 -17.18 -8.86 2.70
CA LYS A 462 -18.35 -8.02 2.44
C LYS A 462 -18.12 -6.57 2.82
N SER A 463 -17.27 -6.32 3.83
CA SER A 463 -16.93 -4.97 4.27
C SER A 463 -15.54 -4.98 4.89
N PHE A 464 -14.80 -3.89 4.72
CA PHE A 464 -13.47 -3.70 5.30
C PHE A 464 -13.18 -2.20 5.43
N GLU A 465 -12.70 -1.76 6.59
CA GLU A 465 -12.09 -0.44 6.77
C GLU A 465 -10.95 -0.49 7.78
N THR A 466 -9.96 0.37 7.58
CA THR A 466 -8.86 0.63 8.51
C THR A 466 -8.58 2.12 8.53
N ASN A 467 -8.64 2.74 9.71
CA ASN A 467 -8.31 4.16 9.90
C ASN A 467 -7.34 4.30 11.10
N GLU A 468 -7.18 5.50 11.64
CA GLU A 468 -6.30 5.76 12.80
C GLU A 468 -6.88 5.27 14.13
N ASP A 469 -8.17 4.99 14.20
CA ASP A 469 -8.89 4.71 15.45
C ASP A 469 -9.28 3.24 15.63
N TYR A 470 -9.66 2.55 14.55
CA TYR A 470 -10.06 1.13 14.58
C TYR A 470 -9.91 0.45 13.21
N VAL A 471 -10.04 -0.88 13.21
CA VAL A 471 -10.22 -1.71 12.00
C VAL A 471 -11.55 -2.43 12.10
N TYR A 472 -12.29 -2.50 10.99
CA TYR A 472 -13.50 -3.32 10.89
C TYR A 472 -13.44 -4.19 9.63
N VAL A 473 -13.83 -5.45 9.77
CA VAL A 473 -13.96 -6.39 8.65
C VAL A 473 -15.18 -7.26 8.83
N ALA A 474 -15.84 -7.59 7.73
CA ALA A 474 -16.99 -8.50 7.68
C ALA A 474 -16.82 -9.50 6.54
N GLY A 475 -16.92 -10.79 6.86
CA GLY A 475 -16.82 -11.89 5.91
C GLY A 475 -18.06 -12.77 5.89
N ASP A 476 -18.37 -13.31 4.72
CA ASP A 476 -19.39 -14.34 4.49
C ASP A 476 -18.71 -15.59 3.98
N ALA A 477 -18.87 -16.72 4.65
CA ALA A 477 -18.32 -18.01 4.24
C ALA A 477 -19.40 -19.06 3.98
N THR A 478 -20.66 -18.66 3.82
CA THR A 478 -21.79 -19.58 3.63
C THR A 478 -21.51 -20.61 2.53
N ALA A 479 -21.00 -20.16 1.38
CA ALA A 479 -20.67 -21.04 0.26
C ALA A 479 -19.53 -22.05 0.56
N SER A 480 -18.64 -21.74 1.51
CA SER A 480 -17.58 -22.66 1.95
C SER A 480 -18.12 -23.83 2.78
N TYR A 481 -19.26 -23.67 3.47
CA TYR A 481 -19.91 -24.74 4.23
C TYR A 481 -20.79 -25.65 3.38
N HIS A 482 -21.03 -25.29 2.11
CA HIS A 482 -21.89 -26.07 1.24
C HIS A 482 -21.17 -27.26 0.62
N HIS A 483 -21.69 -28.47 0.86
CA HIS A 483 -21.13 -29.73 0.39
C HIS A 483 -21.57 -30.07 -1.04
N GLY A 484 -22.66 -29.46 -1.52
CA GLY A 484 -23.22 -29.68 -2.85
C GLY A 484 -24.19 -30.86 -2.90
N VAL A 485 -24.30 -31.49 -4.07
CA VAL A 485 -25.21 -32.62 -4.24
C VAL A 485 -24.56 -33.90 -3.70
N VAL A 486 -25.14 -34.45 -2.64
CA VAL A 486 -24.74 -35.74 -2.06
C VAL A 486 -25.82 -36.77 -2.36
N LYS A 487 -25.49 -37.72 -3.26
CA LYS A 487 -26.36 -38.83 -3.63
C LYS A 487 -25.81 -40.13 -3.06
N GLU A 488 -26.60 -40.79 -2.22
CA GLU A 488 -26.37 -42.18 -1.82
C GLU A 488 -27.48 -43.04 -2.43
N ALA A 489 -27.12 -44.22 -2.93
CA ALA A 489 -28.11 -45.19 -3.38
C ALA A 489 -29.04 -45.53 -2.20
N ASP A 490 -30.35 -45.53 -2.44
CA ASP A 490 -31.40 -45.88 -1.47
C ASP A 490 -31.58 -44.92 -0.28
N ARG A 491 -31.12 -43.65 -0.38
CA ARG A 491 -31.39 -42.58 0.58
C ARG A 491 -31.84 -41.28 -0.08
N PRO A 492 -32.66 -40.45 0.58
CA PRO A 492 -32.98 -39.11 0.09
C PRO A 492 -31.74 -38.22 0.07
N ASP A 493 -31.71 -37.26 -0.86
CA ASP A 493 -30.64 -36.27 -0.99
C ASP A 493 -30.43 -35.52 0.35
N LEU A 494 -29.18 -35.40 0.78
CA LEU A 494 -28.82 -34.66 1.99
C LEU A 494 -28.92 -33.15 1.68
N PRO A 495 -29.75 -32.36 2.40
CA PRO A 495 -29.81 -30.93 2.20
C PRO A 495 -28.50 -30.25 2.64
N GLU A 496 -28.27 -29.03 2.16
CA GLU A 496 -27.19 -28.19 2.70
C GLU A 496 -27.42 -27.92 4.19
N LYS A 497 -26.35 -27.81 4.96
CA LYS A 497 -26.46 -27.68 6.43
C LYS A 497 -26.75 -26.28 6.94
N CYS A 498 -26.54 -25.25 6.12
CA CYS A 498 -26.67 -23.86 6.55
C CYS A 498 -27.11 -22.91 5.44
N ASP A 499 -27.82 -21.87 5.85
CA ASP A 499 -28.26 -20.74 5.03
C ASP A 499 -27.36 -19.51 5.20
N LEU A 500 -26.62 -19.42 6.31
CA LEU A 500 -25.77 -18.27 6.60
C LEU A 500 -24.63 -18.64 7.55
N VAL A 501 -23.40 -18.28 7.20
CA VAL A 501 -22.26 -18.24 8.12
C VAL A 501 -21.46 -16.97 7.86
N THR A 502 -21.58 -15.99 8.76
CA THR A 502 -20.90 -14.69 8.64
C THR A 502 -20.14 -14.34 9.92
N ARG A 503 -19.05 -13.59 9.78
CA ARG A 503 -18.22 -13.08 10.87
C ARG A 503 -17.93 -11.60 10.67
N GLN A 504 -18.05 -10.82 11.75
CA GLN A 504 -17.62 -9.43 11.83
C GLN A 504 -16.60 -9.27 12.94
N ILE A 505 -15.49 -8.59 12.66
CA ILE A 505 -14.44 -8.29 13.64
C ILE A 505 -14.23 -6.78 13.66
N VAL A 506 -14.27 -6.19 14.85
CA VAL A 506 -13.74 -4.85 15.11
C VAL A 506 -12.50 -4.97 15.97
N PHE A 507 -11.34 -4.54 15.47
CA PHE A 507 -10.12 -4.40 16.26
C PHE A 507 -10.02 -2.95 16.76
N LEU A 508 -10.03 -2.82 18.09
CA LEU A 508 -9.78 -1.57 18.79
C LEU A 508 -8.35 -1.65 19.33
N PRO A 509 -7.40 -0.94 18.71
CA PRO A 509 -6.01 -0.97 19.16
C PRO A 509 -5.88 -0.40 20.59
N PRO A 510 -4.85 -0.84 21.34
CA PRO A 510 -3.84 -1.82 20.92
C PRO A 510 -4.26 -3.29 21.10
N ASP A 511 -5.34 -3.59 21.82
CA ASP A 511 -5.47 -4.90 22.47
C ASP A 511 -6.87 -5.56 22.51
N HIS A 512 -7.92 -4.97 21.92
CA HIS A 512 -9.28 -5.54 21.95
C HIS A 512 -9.82 -5.92 20.59
N PHE A 513 -10.45 -7.09 20.50
CA PHE A 513 -11.20 -7.56 19.34
C PHE A 513 -12.64 -7.86 19.77
N VAL A 514 -13.61 -7.27 19.06
CA VAL A 514 -15.03 -7.60 19.21
C VAL A 514 -15.43 -8.46 18.01
N ILE A 515 -15.81 -9.70 18.25
CA ILE A 515 -16.13 -10.70 17.22
C ILE A 515 -17.63 -11.03 17.30
N PHE A 516 -18.33 -10.85 16.18
CA PHE A 516 -19.76 -11.14 16.06
C PHE A 516 -20.04 -12.06 14.89
N ASP A 517 -20.58 -13.26 15.18
CA ASP A 517 -20.95 -14.24 14.17
C ASP A 517 -22.46 -14.39 14.07
N ARG A 518 -22.96 -14.60 12.85
CA ARG A 518 -24.35 -15.05 12.60
C ARG A 518 -24.31 -16.37 11.88
N VAL A 519 -24.98 -17.36 12.45
CA VAL A 519 -25.00 -18.73 11.95
C VAL A 519 -26.43 -19.23 11.87
N VAL A 520 -26.87 -19.58 10.66
CA VAL A 520 -28.20 -20.10 10.39
C VAL A 520 -28.07 -21.50 9.80
N SER A 521 -28.40 -22.52 10.59
CA SER A 521 -28.49 -23.90 10.11
C SER A 521 -29.87 -24.19 9.50
N THR A 522 -29.92 -25.13 8.56
CA THR A 522 -31.17 -25.56 7.92
C THR A 522 -32.06 -26.38 8.86
N ASP A 523 -31.46 -27.02 9.87
CA ASP A 523 -32.13 -27.74 10.96
C ASP A 523 -31.71 -27.19 12.33
N ALA A 524 -32.66 -27.06 13.26
CA ALA A 524 -32.38 -26.55 14.62
C ALA A 524 -31.56 -27.55 15.47
N GLY A 525 -31.64 -28.84 15.16
CA GLY A 525 -30.91 -29.92 15.82
C GLY A 525 -29.43 -30.01 15.41
N TYR A 526 -29.00 -29.29 14.36
CA TYR A 526 -27.59 -29.22 14.01
C TYR A 526 -26.85 -28.39 15.05
N LYS A 527 -26.09 -29.09 15.90
CA LYS A 527 -25.24 -28.48 16.92
C LYS A 527 -24.23 -27.54 16.26
N LYS A 528 -24.03 -26.36 16.84
CA LYS A 528 -23.05 -25.38 16.40
C LYS A 528 -22.01 -25.17 17.49
N ASP A 529 -20.73 -25.24 17.13
CA ASP A 529 -19.63 -24.95 18.05
C ASP A 529 -18.75 -23.85 17.49
N TRP A 530 -18.58 -22.77 18.25
CA TRP A 530 -17.57 -21.75 17.98
C TRP A 530 -16.26 -22.16 18.65
N LEU A 531 -15.15 -22.12 17.91
CA LEU A 531 -13.87 -22.70 18.30
C LEU A 531 -12.82 -21.63 18.63
N LEU A 532 -12.06 -21.87 19.71
CA LEU A 532 -10.88 -21.08 20.08
C LEU A 532 -9.73 -21.99 20.52
N HIS A 533 -8.68 -22.04 19.71
CA HIS A 533 -7.50 -22.86 19.91
C HIS A 533 -6.44 -22.12 20.71
N THR A 534 -5.86 -22.82 21.68
CA THR A 534 -4.86 -22.29 22.62
C THR A 534 -3.66 -23.22 22.72
N ALA A 535 -2.48 -22.63 22.93
CA ALA A 535 -1.25 -23.40 23.03
C ALA A 535 -1.26 -24.34 24.25
N ASN A 536 -1.65 -23.79 25.39
CA ASN A 536 -1.74 -24.47 26.68
C ASN A 536 -3.20 -24.61 27.13
N GLU A 537 -3.42 -25.34 28.23
CA GLU A 537 -4.74 -25.56 28.80
C GLU A 537 -5.39 -24.22 29.20
N PRO A 538 -6.59 -23.90 28.67
CA PRO A 538 -7.30 -22.68 29.01
C PRO A 538 -8.01 -22.79 30.36
N GLN A 539 -8.07 -21.70 31.11
CA GLN A 539 -8.87 -21.59 32.32
C GLN A 539 -10.23 -20.98 31.99
N ILE A 540 -11.31 -21.68 32.36
CA ILE A 540 -12.68 -21.20 32.16
C ILE A 540 -13.25 -20.79 33.51
N ARG A 541 -13.60 -19.51 33.65
CA ARG A 541 -14.31 -18.99 34.83
C ARG A 541 -15.55 -18.25 34.36
N ASN A 542 -16.73 -18.74 34.75
CA ASN A 542 -18.02 -18.27 34.23
C ASN A 542 -18.05 -18.35 32.69
N LYS A 543 -18.09 -17.21 32.01
CA LYS A 543 -18.05 -17.08 30.55
C LYS A 543 -16.75 -16.48 30.01
N THR A 544 -15.71 -16.48 30.83
CA THR A 544 -14.42 -15.90 30.48
C THR A 544 -13.39 -17.01 30.39
N ILE A 545 -12.72 -17.07 29.23
CA ILE A 545 -11.62 -17.97 28.94
C ILE A 545 -10.34 -17.17 29.13
N ARG A 546 -9.43 -17.68 29.96
CA ARG A 546 -8.07 -17.18 30.05
C ARG A 546 -7.13 -18.19 29.42
N ALA A 547 -6.25 -17.73 28.55
CA ALA A 547 -5.19 -18.55 27.95
C ALA A 547 -3.87 -17.78 27.96
N ASP A 548 -2.79 -18.48 28.29
CA ASP A 548 -1.45 -17.92 28.38
C ASP A 548 -0.51 -18.70 27.43
N HIS A 549 0.38 -17.98 26.75
CA HIS A 549 1.45 -18.59 25.95
C HIS A 549 2.66 -17.65 25.92
N ARG A 550 3.84 -18.19 26.25
CA ARG A 550 5.06 -17.41 26.52
C ARG A 550 4.76 -16.27 27.50
N GLU A 551 4.99 -15.01 27.12
CA GLU A 551 4.72 -13.83 27.96
C GLU A 551 3.37 -13.17 27.66
N GLY A 552 2.62 -13.71 26.69
CA GLY A 552 1.29 -13.25 26.33
C GLY A 552 0.19 -13.85 27.19
N ARG A 553 -0.90 -13.09 27.34
CA ARG A 553 -2.15 -13.51 27.96
C ARG A 553 -3.34 -13.02 27.13
N MET A 554 -4.36 -13.86 27.05
CA MET A 554 -5.65 -13.55 26.47
C MET A 554 -6.77 -13.76 27.48
N PHE A 555 -7.74 -12.85 27.47
CA PHE A 555 -9.08 -13.05 28.01
C PHE A 555 -10.11 -13.01 26.88
N CYS A 556 -10.87 -14.08 26.69
CA CYS A 556 -12.02 -14.12 25.77
C CYS A 556 -13.31 -14.21 26.59
N THR A 557 -14.16 -13.19 26.50
CA THR A 557 -15.44 -13.12 27.22
C THR A 557 -16.60 -13.37 26.27
N THR A 558 -17.37 -14.43 26.53
CA THR A 558 -18.59 -14.77 25.77
C THR A 558 -19.80 -14.02 26.30
N LEU A 559 -20.42 -13.19 25.45
CA LEU A 559 -21.61 -12.41 25.78
C LEU A 559 -22.88 -13.06 25.21
N LEU A 560 -22.81 -13.52 23.96
CA LEU A 560 -23.88 -14.25 23.27
C LEU A 560 -23.34 -15.58 22.73
N PRO A 561 -24.14 -16.67 22.77
CA PRO A 561 -25.46 -16.76 23.41
C PRO A 561 -25.43 -16.56 24.93
N LYS A 562 -26.53 -16.07 25.51
CA LYS A 562 -26.60 -15.83 26.97
C LYS A 562 -26.60 -17.12 27.79
N ASP A 563 -26.90 -18.25 27.19
CA ASP A 563 -26.91 -19.58 27.79
C ASP A 563 -25.76 -20.46 27.27
N ALA A 564 -24.74 -19.87 26.64
CA ALA A 564 -23.64 -20.61 26.04
C ALA A 564 -22.91 -21.52 27.05
N VAL A 565 -22.62 -22.74 26.61
CA VAL A 565 -21.84 -23.75 27.32
C VAL A 565 -20.42 -23.76 26.76
N LEU A 566 -19.42 -23.61 27.63
CA LEU A 566 -18.01 -23.58 27.27
C LEU A 566 -17.35 -24.88 27.70
N LYS A 567 -16.67 -25.56 26.78
CA LYS A 567 -15.97 -26.82 27.05
C LYS A 567 -14.55 -26.79 26.52
N ALA A 568 -13.57 -27.02 27.40
CA ALA A 568 -12.20 -27.28 26.98
C ALA A 568 -12.07 -28.71 26.43
N VAL A 569 -11.41 -28.84 25.28
CA VAL A 569 -11.09 -30.12 24.63
C VAL A 569 -9.60 -30.10 24.29
N GLY A 570 -8.85 -31.03 24.84
CA GLY A 570 -7.40 -31.10 24.67
C GLY A 570 -6.73 -31.97 25.73
N GLY A 571 -5.41 -31.83 25.81
CA GLY A 571 -4.57 -32.65 26.69
C GLY A 571 -4.27 -34.03 26.12
N PRO A 572 -3.47 -34.86 26.83
CA PRO A 572 -2.99 -36.13 26.31
C PRO A 572 -4.09 -37.04 25.76
N GLY A 573 -4.00 -37.39 24.48
CA GLY A 573 -4.96 -38.24 23.77
C GLY A 573 -6.21 -37.51 23.26
N LYS A 574 -6.26 -36.18 23.38
CA LYS A 574 -7.36 -35.33 22.90
C LYS A 574 -6.90 -34.01 22.26
N GLU A 575 -5.59 -33.81 22.11
CA GLU A 575 -4.99 -32.62 21.52
C GLU A 575 -5.60 -32.32 20.14
N PHE A 576 -5.83 -33.37 19.36
CA PHE A 576 -6.35 -33.33 17.99
C PHE A 576 -7.66 -34.11 17.86
N TRP A 577 -8.51 -34.03 18.89
CA TRP A 577 -9.79 -34.74 18.92
C TRP A 577 -10.76 -34.19 17.87
N ALA A 578 -11.09 -35.00 16.87
CA ALA A 578 -12.08 -34.68 15.84
C ALA A 578 -12.75 -35.94 15.31
N ALA A 579 -14.03 -35.82 14.94
CA ALA A 579 -14.84 -36.92 14.39
C ALA A 579 -14.78 -38.23 15.23
N GLY A 580 -14.71 -38.11 16.55
CA GLY A 580 -14.72 -39.27 17.49
C GLY A 580 -13.37 -39.95 17.70
N LYS A 581 -12.26 -39.41 17.16
CA LYS A 581 -10.91 -39.96 17.30
C LYS A 581 -9.90 -38.83 17.56
N ASN A 582 -8.81 -39.14 18.26
CA ASN A 582 -7.62 -38.29 18.28
C ASN A 582 -6.73 -38.58 17.07
N TRP A 583 -6.49 -37.58 16.22
CA TRP A 583 -5.60 -37.70 15.08
C TRP A 583 -4.16 -37.42 15.51
N ASP A 584 -3.53 -38.40 16.17
CA ASP A 584 -2.22 -38.22 16.77
C ASP A 584 -1.10 -37.99 15.74
N ILE A 585 0.05 -37.50 16.21
CA ILE A 585 1.22 -37.19 15.41
C ILE A 585 2.46 -37.92 15.92
N VAL A 586 3.41 -38.19 15.02
CA VAL A 586 4.76 -38.58 15.41
C VAL A 586 5.47 -37.36 16.03
N LYS A 587 5.85 -37.50 17.31
CA LYS A 587 6.41 -36.41 18.14
C LYS A 587 7.94 -36.36 18.17
N ASP A 588 8.63 -37.29 17.52
CA ASP A 588 10.11 -37.36 17.53
C ASP A 588 10.76 -36.03 17.16
N GLY A 589 11.64 -35.53 18.02
CA GLY A 589 12.37 -34.28 17.78
C GLY A 589 11.55 -32.99 17.98
N LEU A 590 10.29 -33.09 18.42
CA LEU A 590 9.49 -31.94 18.85
C LEU A 590 9.80 -31.59 20.31
N SER A 591 9.97 -30.30 20.57
CA SER A 591 10.06 -29.77 21.94
C SER A 591 8.67 -29.47 22.52
N ASP A 592 8.58 -29.26 23.83
CA ASP A 592 7.33 -28.82 24.47
C ASP A 592 6.78 -27.53 23.85
N GLU A 593 7.67 -26.59 23.50
CA GLU A 593 7.29 -25.36 22.79
C GLU A 593 6.76 -25.66 21.38
N SER A 594 7.34 -26.65 20.69
CA SER A 594 6.82 -27.07 19.38
C SER A 594 5.43 -27.67 19.51
N LEU A 595 5.17 -28.46 20.54
CA LEU A 595 3.84 -29.03 20.81
C LEU A 595 2.83 -27.92 21.19
N ALA A 596 3.25 -26.96 22.00
CA ALA A 596 2.42 -25.79 22.36
C ALA A 596 2.00 -25.00 21.12
N LEU A 597 2.93 -24.73 20.19
CA LEU A 597 2.62 -24.01 18.94
C LEU A 597 1.71 -24.79 17.98
N ILE A 598 1.78 -26.12 17.99
CA ILE A 598 0.89 -27.00 17.25
C ILE A 598 -0.54 -26.97 17.82
N GLY A 599 -0.76 -26.44 19.03
CA GLY A 599 -2.08 -26.35 19.65
C GLY A 599 -2.46 -27.63 20.38
N GLN A 600 -2.45 -27.59 21.71
CA GLN A 600 -2.77 -28.77 22.54
C GLN A 600 -4.21 -28.75 23.06
N TRP A 601 -4.90 -27.62 22.91
CA TRP A 601 -6.23 -27.38 23.45
C TRP A 601 -7.07 -26.49 22.54
N ARG A 602 -8.38 -26.65 22.65
CA ARG A 602 -9.38 -25.69 22.17
C ARG A 602 -10.51 -25.55 23.17
N VAL A 603 -11.25 -24.45 23.07
CA VAL A 603 -12.56 -24.29 23.71
C VAL A 603 -13.64 -24.35 22.65
N GLU A 604 -14.65 -25.20 22.88
CA GLU A 604 -15.89 -25.25 22.12
C GLU A 604 -16.95 -24.45 22.88
N ILE A 605 -17.49 -23.40 22.25
CA ILE A 605 -18.63 -22.64 22.76
C ILE A 605 -19.89 -23.02 21.98
N THR A 606 -20.83 -23.63 22.68
CA THR A 606 -22.10 -24.14 22.13
C THR A 606 -23.28 -23.32 22.66
N PRO A 607 -24.29 -22.96 21.86
CA PRO A 607 -25.56 -22.46 22.37
C PRO A 607 -26.20 -23.42 23.39
N GLY A 608 -26.82 -22.89 24.44
CA GLY A 608 -27.42 -23.73 25.49
C GLY A 608 -28.68 -24.46 25.05
N LYS A 609 -29.29 -24.02 23.94
CA LYS A 609 -30.51 -24.59 23.35
C LYS A 609 -30.35 -24.75 21.84
N ALA A 610 -30.99 -25.78 21.30
CA ALA A 610 -31.09 -26.01 19.86
C ALA A 610 -31.90 -24.89 19.19
N SER A 611 -31.35 -24.31 18.13
CA SER A 611 -31.97 -23.23 17.34
C SER A 611 -31.47 -23.31 15.90
N LYS A 612 -32.28 -22.83 14.94
CA LYS A 612 -31.77 -22.62 13.58
C LYS A 612 -30.81 -21.43 13.53
N LYS A 613 -31.21 -20.31 14.15
CA LYS A 613 -30.46 -19.05 14.16
C LYS A 613 -29.74 -18.89 15.48
N ASP A 614 -28.43 -18.77 15.41
CA ASP A 614 -27.57 -18.49 16.56
C ASP A 614 -26.65 -17.30 16.23
N VAL A 615 -26.46 -16.43 17.23
CA VAL A 615 -25.49 -15.34 17.15
C VAL A 615 -24.46 -15.54 18.25
N PHE A 616 -23.19 -15.33 17.90
CA PHE A 616 -22.08 -15.39 18.85
C PHE A 616 -21.49 -13.99 18.98
N LEU A 617 -21.29 -13.53 20.21
CA LEU A 617 -20.64 -12.24 20.49
C LEU A 617 -19.57 -12.46 21.54
N HIS A 618 -18.32 -12.24 21.14
CA HIS A 618 -17.14 -12.40 21.97
C HIS A 618 -16.34 -11.11 22.01
N VAL A 619 -15.73 -10.82 23.17
CA VAL A 619 -14.68 -9.81 23.28
C VAL A 619 -13.39 -10.50 23.69
N ILE A 620 -12.38 -10.40 22.85
CA ILE A 620 -11.03 -10.86 23.13
C ILE A 620 -10.20 -9.65 23.53
N GLN A 621 -9.58 -9.70 24.70
CA GLN A 621 -8.53 -8.78 25.14
C GLN A 621 -7.21 -9.54 25.22
N VAL A 622 -6.13 -8.95 24.70
CA VAL A 622 -4.78 -9.51 24.79
C VAL A 622 -3.82 -8.58 25.55
N GLY A 623 -2.69 -9.10 26.00
CA GLY A 623 -1.70 -8.30 26.71
C GLY A 623 -0.54 -9.16 27.21
N GLY A 624 0.33 -8.57 28.03
CA GLY A 624 1.33 -9.33 28.76
C GLY A 624 0.74 -10.06 29.98
N LYS A 625 1.56 -10.85 30.68
CA LYS A 625 1.17 -11.50 31.95
C LYS A 625 0.80 -10.53 33.07
N ASP A 626 1.15 -9.26 32.93
CA ASP A 626 0.72 -8.14 33.78
C ASP A 626 -0.77 -7.79 33.62
N LEU A 627 -1.43 -8.23 32.54
CA LEU A 627 -2.88 -8.19 32.40
C LEU A 627 -3.52 -9.17 33.40
N ARG A 628 -3.91 -8.67 34.58
CA ARG A 628 -4.39 -9.53 35.68
C ARG A 628 -5.86 -9.94 35.54
N GLU A 629 -6.69 -9.04 35.01
CA GLU A 629 -8.14 -9.23 34.91
C GLU A 629 -8.65 -8.77 33.54
N ALA A 630 -9.74 -9.36 33.09
CA ALA A 630 -10.42 -8.96 31.87
C ALA A 630 -11.04 -7.56 32.03
N SER A 631 -11.06 -6.78 30.95
CA SER A 631 -11.75 -5.49 30.89
C SER A 631 -13.22 -5.61 31.32
N GLN A 632 -13.75 -4.55 31.93
CA GLN A 632 -15.17 -4.46 32.21
C GLN A 632 -15.97 -4.32 30.91
N ILE A 633 -16.81 -5.30 30.64
CA ILE A 633 -17.55 -5.44 29.40
C ILE A 633 -19.05 -5.49 29.71
N LYS A 634 -19.86 -4.71 29.00
CA LYS A 634 -21.31 -4.73 29.11
C LYS A 634 -21.97 -5.02 27.77
N LEU A 635 -22.76 -6.09 27.70
CA LEU A 635 -23.62 -6.39 26.56
C LEU A 635 -24.63 -5.24 26.35
N ILE A 636 -24.80 -4.83 25.10
CA ILE A 636 -25.83 -3.88 24.68
C ILE A 636 -26.73 -4.59 23.66
N GLU A 637 -28.04 -4.51 23.87
CA GLU A 637 -29.05 -5.02 22.95
C GLU A 637 -30.06 -3.91 22.70
N SER A 638 -30.34 -3.61 21.44
CA SER A 638 -31.26 -2.53 21.05
C SER A 638 -31.92 -2.87 19.73
N GLY A 639 -33.15 -3.37 19.77
CA GLY A 639 -33.87 -3.81 18.58
C GLY A 639 -33.16 -4.97 17.88
N ASP A 640 -32.90 -4.82 16.59
CA ASP A 640 -32.17 -5.74 15.71
C ASP A 640 -30.65 -5.57 15.78
N LYS A 641 -30.13 -5.04 16.90
CA LYS A 641 -28.68 -4.82 17.09
C LYS A 641 -28.19 -5.40 18.40
N HIS A 642 -27.06 -6.09 18.32
CA HIS A 642 -26.33 -6.63 19.45
C HIS A 642 -24.91 -6.08 19.44
N GLY A 643 -24.36 -5.85 20.61
CA GLY A 643 -23.06 -5.22 20.71
C GLY A 643 -22.56 -5.10 22.12
N VAL A 644 -21.57 -4.23 22.28
CA VAL A 644 -20.83 -4.16 23.53
C VAL A 644 -20.43 -2.74 23.87
N ARG A 645 -20.45 -2.43 25.18
CA ARG A 645 -19.76 -1.29 25.78
C ARG A 645 -18.50 -1.78 26.47
N ILE A 646 -17.35 -1.21 26.11
CA ILE A 646 -16.05 -1.54 26.70
C ILE A 646 -15.23 -0.28 26.92
N LYS A 647 -14.42 -0.27 27.99
CA LYS A 647 -13.39 0.75 28.20
C LYS A 647 -12.07 0.23 27.61
N VAL A 648 -11.47 1.00 26.70
CA VAL A 648 -10.17 0.71 26.08
C VAL A 648 -9.30 1.93 26.29
N ALA A 649 -8.17 1.77 26.98
CA ALA A 649 -7.40 2.89 27.54
C ALA A 649 -8.34 3.88 28.28
N GLU A 650 -8.28 5.18 27.95
CA GLU A 650 -9.16 6.20 28.54
C GLU A 650 -10.47 6.45 27.79
N ALA A 651 -10.74 5.68 26.72
CA ALA A 651 -11.93 5.83 25.91
C ALA A 651 -13.00 4.78 26.24
N THR A 652 -14.26 5.20 26.23
CA THR A 652 -15.39 4.25 26.24
C THR A 652 -15.88 4.04 24.82
N TRP A 653 -15.92 2.79 24.41
CA TRP A 653 -16.38 2.35 23.10
C TRP A 653 -17.74 1.67 23.18
N GLN A 654 -18.58 1.91 22.19
CA GLN A 654 -19.79 1.14 21.93
C GLN A 654 -19.75 0.61 20.50
N VAL A 655 -19.68 -0.71 20.35
CA VAL A 655 -19.66 -1.39 19.05
C VAL A 655 -20.95 -2.18 18.93
N MET A 656 -21.82 -1.80 18.00
CA MET A 656 -23.11 -2.45 17.73
C MET A 656 -23.12 -3.04 16.34
N PHE A 657 -23.57 -4.28 16.19
CA PHE A 657 -23.73 -4.99 14.92
C PHE A 657 -25.21 -5.22 14.61
N ASN A 658 -25.56 -5.23 13.32
CA ASN A 658 -26.87 -5.68 12.88
C ASN A 658 -27.00 -7.20 13.08
N SER A 659 -28.04 -7.64 13.80
CA SER A 659 -28.30 -9.05 14.05
C SER A 659 -29.02 -9.74 12.90
N GLU A 660 -29.69 -8.97 12.04
CA GLU A 660 -30.38 -9.44 10.83
C GLU A 660 -30.00 -8.58 9.61
N GLY A 661 -30.35 -9.03 8.39
CA GLY A 661 -30.13 -8.26 7.16
C GLY A 661 -28.65 -8.01 6.81
N GLN A 662 -28.36 -6.82 6.27
CA GLN A 662 -27.03 -6.42 5.80
C GLN A 662 -26.00 -6.38 6.95
N LEU A 663 -24.80 -6.92 6.69
CA LEU A 663 -23.65 -6.77 7.58
C LEU A 663 -23.31 -5.27 7.76
N GLY A 664 -22.82 -4.92 8.93
CA GLY A 664 -22.61 -3.54 9.35
C GLY A 664 -23.09 -3.30 10.77
N GLY A 665 -23.22 -2.03 11.11
CA GLY A 665 -23.55 -1.63 12.47
C GLY A 665 -23.22 -0.18 12.75
N ARG A 666 -22.91 0.13 14.01
CA ARG A 666 -22.56 1.48 14.45
C ARG A 666 -21.47 1.41 15.51
N ILE A 667 -20.47 2.28 15.38
CA ILE A 667 -19.40 2.43 16.36
C ILE A 667 -19.45 3.82 16.98
N LYS A 668 -19.28 3.89 18.29
CA LYS A 668 -19.18 5.14 19.04
C LYS A 668 -17.98 5.12 19.97
N ARG A 669 -17.28 6.26 20.06
CA ARG A 669 -16.25 6.54 21.05
C ARG A 669 -16.60 7.81 21.81
N SER A 670 -16.46 7.78 23.13
CA SER A 670 -16.60 8.94 24.02
C SER A 670 -15.43 8.98 25.01
N GLY A 671 -14.97 10.19 25.35
CA GLY A 671 -13.83 10.42 26.25
C GLY A 671 -12.93 11.55 25.73
N GLU A 672 -11.75 11.72 26.33
CA GLU A 672 -10.78 12.78 25.98
C GLU A 672 -10.12 12.56 24.59
N ALA A 673 -10.12 11.32 24.08
CA ALA A 673 -9.55 10.96 22.77
C ALA A 673 -10.40 11.41 21.56
N GLY A 674 -11.41 12.27 21.74
CA GLY A 674 -12.31 12.73 20.68
C GLY A 674 -13.52 11.82 20.44
N ARG A 675 -14.58 12.40 19.88
CA ARG A 675 -15.89 11.75 19.71
C ARG A 675 -16.00 11.08 18.34
N ILE A 676 -16.29 9.78 18.33
CA ILE A 676 -16.68 9.05 17.13
C ILE A 676 -18.15 8.65 17.29
N ASP A 677 -18.98 8.86 16.26
CA ASP A 677 -20.33 8.31 16.20
C ASP A 677 -20.76 8.13 14.74
N ARG A 678 -20.50 6.94 14.19
CA ARG A 678 -20.71 6.64 12.76
C ARG A 678 -21.17 5.21 12.52
N ALA A 679 -21.77 4.99 11.36
CA ALA A 679 -22.03 3.63 10.87
C ALA A 679 -20.70 2.93 10.56
N LEU A 680 -20.66 1.61 10.78
CA LEU A 680 -19.62 0.76 10.23
C LEU A 680 -19.83 0.68 8.70
N VAL A 681 -18.74 0.68 7.93
CA VAL A 681 -18.84 0.64 6.47
C VAL A 681 -19.55 -0.61 5.98
N THR A 682 -20.21 -0.52 4.84
CA THR A 682 -20.85 -1.66 4.16
C THR A 682 -20.11 -2.10 2.91
N GLU A 683 -18.99 -1.46 2.61
CA GLU A 683 -18.17 -1.69 1.43
C GLU A 683 -16.75 -2.09 1.84
N VAL A 684 -15.98 -2.60 0.89
CA VAL A 684 -14.56 -2.93 1.07
C VAL A 684 -13.75 -1.70 0.69
N GLN A 685 -13.10 -1.09 1.68
CA GLN A 685 -12.17 0.02 1.46
C GLN A 685 -11.04 -0.43 0.51
N LYS A 686 -10.91 0.25 -0.62
CA LYS A 686 -9.81 0.04 -1.55
C LYS A 686 -8.48 0.48 -0.93
N GLN A 687 -7.45 -0.34 -1.06
CA GLN A 687 -6.08 -0.02 -0.67
C GLN A 687 -5.21 -0.21 -1.90
N VAL A 688 -4.28 0.72 -2.19
CA VAL A 688 -3.44 0.66 -3.41
C VAL A 688 -1.98 0.88 -3.06
N GLY A 689 -1.11 -0.02 -3.52
CA GLY A 689 0.35 0.14 -3.46
C GLY A 689 1.00 -0.12 -2.08
N ILE A 690 2.33 -0.01 -2.04
CA ILE A 690 3.17 -0.25 -0.86
C ILE A 690 2.84 0.76 0.25
N ALA A 691 2.64 0.27 1.47
CA ALA A 691 2.46 1.10 2.66
C ALA A 691 1.35 2.16 2.55
N ALA A 692 0.24 1.82 1.88
CA ALA A 692 -0.88 2.73 1.70
C ALA A 692 -1.49 3.12 3.05
N ARG A 693 -1.22 4.34 3.51
CA ARG A 693 -2.20 5.10 4.29
C ARG A 693 -3.48 5.23 3.46
N GLU A 694 -4.61 5.38 4.13
CA GLU A 694 -5.86 5.75 3.47
C GLU A 694 -5.59 6.95 2.54
N TYR A 695 -5.77 6.77 1.24
CA TYR A 695 -5.88 7.91 0.35
C TYR A 695 -7.36 8.19 0.19
N PRO A 696 -7.90 9.23 0.86
CA PRO A 696 -9.24 9.66 0.55
C PRO A 696 -9.33 9.92 -0.96
N ALA A 697 -10.35 9.35 -1.57
CA ALA A 697 -10.59 9.37 -3.01
C ALA A 697 -12.00 9.91 -3.28
N MET A 698 -12.17 10.56 -4.42
CA MET A 698 -13.46 11.04 -4.90
C MET A 698 -13.38 11.21 -6.41
N THR A 699 -14.38 10.71 -7.13
CA THR A 699 -14.50 10.96 -8.56
C THR A 699 -15.05 12.37 -8.81
N TYR A 700 -14.86 12.90 -10.03
CA TYR A 700 -15.45 14.18 -10.42
C TYR A 700 -16.97 14.22 -10.26
N GLU A 701 -17.66 13.15 -10.65
CA GLU A 701 -19.11 13.05 -10.53
C GLU A 701 -19.57 13.05 -9.06
N GLN A 702 -18.83 12.39 -8.17
CA GLN A 702 -19.10 12.43 -6.73
C GLN A 702 -18.92 13.84 -6.15
N ALA A 703 -17.83 14.52 -6.52
CA ALA A 703 -17.57 15.89 -6.08
C ALA A 703 -18.66 16.86 -6.57
N LYS A 704 -19.09 16.69 -7.82
CA LYS A 704 -20.15 17.49 -8.43
C LYS A 704 -21.52 17.24 -7.78
N ALA A 705 -21.84 15.98 -7.49
CA ALA A 705 -23.07 15.62 -6.78
C ALA A 705 -23.07 16.15 -5.33
N GLY A 706 -21.90 16.34 -4.72
CA GLY A 706 -21.71 16.90 -3.39
C GLY A 706 -21.91 18.43 -3.29
N ILE A 707 -22.03 19.15 -4.41
CA ILE A 707 -22.22 20.61 -4.41
C ILE A 707 -23.57 20.95 -3.75
N PRO A 708 -23.60 21.72 -2.65
CA PRO A 708 -24.84 22.05 -1.96
C PRO A 708 -25.79 22.86 -2.84
N LYS A 709 -27.09 22.52 -2.84
CA LYS A 709 -28.13 23.33 -3.46
C LYS A 709 -28.34 24.61 -2.65
N ARG A 710 -27.63 25.68 -3.00
CA ARG A 710 -27.72 27.00 -2.34
C ARG A 710 -27.74 28.15 -3.33
N LYS A 711 -28.34 29.27 -2.93
CA LYS A 711 -28.19 30.56 -3.62
C LYS A 711 -27.04 31.32 -2.97
N LEU A 712 -26.00 31.63 -3.75
CA LEU A 712 -24.92 32.50 -3.30
C LEU A 712 -25.42 33.95 -3.18
N PRO A 713 -24.97 34.74 -2.19
CA PRO A 713 -25.34 36.15 -2.07
C PRO A 713 -24.98 36.94 -3.33
N ASP A 714 -25.74 37.98 -3.65
CA ASP A 714 -25.55 38.75 -4.89
C ASP A 714 -24.17 39.44 -4.92
N PHE A 715 -23.66 39.85 -3.74
CA PHE A 715 -22.31 40.43 -3.57
C PHE A 715 -21.15 39.44 -3.78
N TRP A 716 -21.43 38.13 -3.84
CA TRP A 716 -20.43 37.09 -4.01
C TRP A 716 -20.10 36.88 -5.50
N VAL A 717 -18.83 37.06 -5.85
CA VAL A 717 -18.39 37.08 -7.26
C VAL A 717 -18.11 35.67 -7.77
N GLY A 718 -17.26 34.90 -7.08
CA GLY A 718 -17.10 33.44 -7.28
C GLY A 718 -16.75 32.93 -8.70
N SER A 719 -16.58 33.79 -9.70
CA SER A 719 -16.42 33.41 -11.12
C SER A 719 -15.78 34.51 -11.94
N MET A 720 -15.10 34.13 -13.03
CA MET A 720 -14.50 35.07 -13.98
C MET A 720 -15.57 35.92 -14.69
N LYS A 721 -16.71 35.34 -15.06
CA LYS A 721 -17.81 36.06 -15.70
C LYS A 721 -18.30 37.26 -14.86
N LYS A 722 -18.59 37.04 -13.58
CA LYS A 722 -19.03 38.12 -12.69
C LYS A 722 -17.93 39.18 -12.47
N LEU A 723 -16.66 38.76 -12.43
CA LEU A 723 -15.54 39.71 -12.37
C LEU A 723 -15.54 40.62 -13.59
N GLU A 724 -15.61 40.06 -14.80
CA GLU A 724 -15.59 40.83 -16.06
C GLU A 724 -16.77 41.81 -16.16
N GLU A 725 -17.97 41.40 -15.71
CA GLU A 725 -19.13 42.29 -15.60
C GLU A 725 -18.84 43.50 -14.69
N GLN A 726 -18.19 43.29 -13.55
CA GLN A 726 -17.82 44.37 -12.62
C GLN A 726 -16.70 45.25 -13.19
N LEU A 727 -15.70 44.65 -13.84
CA LEU A 727 -14.62 45.41 -14.48
C LEU A 727 -15.13 46.30 -15.62
N GLY A 728 -16.18 45.88 -16.34
CA GLY A 728 -16.85 46.69 -17.37
C GLY A 728 -17.57 47.93 -16.82
N MET A 729 -17.81 48.00 -15.50
CA MET A 729 -18.44 49.15 -14.84
C MET A 729 -17.43 50.16 -14.28
N VAL A 730 -16.13 49.87 -14.32
CA VAL A 730 -15.08 50.75 -13.80
C VAL A 730 -14.98 52.02 -14.66
N LYS A 731 -15.10 53.20 -14.02
CA LYS A 731 -15.04 54.52 -14.65
C LYS A 731 -13.94 55.41 -14.08
N ILE A 732 -13.66 55.28 -12.78
CA ILE A 732 -12.65 56.07 -12.07
C ILE A 732 -11.28 55.39 -12.18
N GLY A 733 -11.24 54.07 -11.96
CA GLY A 733 -10.03 53.27 -12.09
C GLY A 733 -9.61 53.02 -13.55
N GLN A 734 -8.37 52.59 -13.75
CA GLN A 734 -7.88 52.13 -15.05
C GLN A 734 -7.74 50.60 -15.04
N VAL A 735 -8.43 49.92 -15.97
CA VAL A 735 -8.33 48.47 -16.19
C VAL A 735 -7.38 48.17 -17.36
N ARG A 736 -6.44 47.25 -17.16
CA ARG A 736 -5.50 46.77 -18.19
C ARG A 736 -5.34 45.26 -18.12
N ILE A 737 -5.28 44.59 -19.26
CA ILE A 737 -4.86 43.18 -19.33
C ILE A 737 -3.33 43.14 -19.29
N ILE A 738 -2.76 42.43 -18.31
CA ILE A 738 -1.30 42.34 -18.11
C ILE A 738 -0.70 41.02 -18.61
N ALA A 739 -1.52 39.97 -18.75
CA ALA A 739 -1.14 38.69 -19.32
C ALA A 739 -2.38 37.92 -19.80
N ARG A 740 -2.15 36.83 -20.53
CA ARG A 740 -3.13 35.77 -20.75
C ARG A 740 -2.57 34.46 -20.20
N THR A 741 -3.39 33.72 -19.49
CA THR A 741 -3.07 32.39 -18.96
C THR A 741 -2.91 31.37 -20.10
N PRO A 742 -2.35 30.18 -19.85
CA PRO A 742 -2.35 29.08 -20.82
C PRO A 742 -3.75 28.73 -21.36
N GLY A 743 -4.79 28.82 -20.52
CA GLY A 743 -6.18 28.67 -20.93
C GLY A 743 -6.75 29.84 -21.75
N GLY A 744 -5.94 30.84 -22.08
CA GLY A 744 -6.30 32.01 -22.89
C GLY A 744 -7.03 33.13 -22.13
N ARG A 745 -7.22 32.98 -20.81
CA ARG A 745 -8.01 33.90 -19.98
C ARG A 745 -7.20 35.14 -19.57
N PRO A 746 -7.80 36.34 -19.54
CA PRO A 746 -7.09 37.57 -19.22
C PRO A 746 -6.77 37.71 -17.73
N VAL A 747 -5.54 38.08 -17.42
CA VAL A 747 -5.13 38.58 -16.10
C VAL A 747 -5.25 40.10 -16.12
N HIS A 748 -6.11 40.65 -15.25
CA HIS A 748 -6.42 42.08 -15.20
C HIS A 748 -5.66 42.79 -14.08
N LEU A 749 -5.21 44.02 -14.35
CA LEU A 749 -4.76 45.00 -13.37
C LEU A 749 -5.74 46.17 -13.35
N VAL A 750 -6.27 46.49 -12.17
CA VAL A 750 -7.07 47.69 -11.90
C VAL A 750 -6.24 48.63 -11.06
N SER A 751 -6.12 49.90 -11.48
CA SER A 751 -5.33 50.89 -10.75
C SER A 751 -6.13 52.15 -10.40
N TYR A 752 -5.90 52.66 -9.19
CA TYR A 752 -6.47 53.91 -8.68
C TYR A 752 -5.38 54.88 -8.25
N GLY A 753 -5.57 56.16 -8.56
CA GLY A 753 -4.59 57.22 -8.33
C GLY A 753 -3.50 57.27 -9.41
N SER A 754 -2.88 58.43 -9.59
CA SER A 754 -1.79 58.60 -10.56
C SER A 754 -0.47 58.06 -10.01
N ARG A 755 0.39 57.55 -10.90
CA ARG A 755 1.75 57.15 -10.56
C ARG A 755 2.64 58.38 -10.37
N GLU A 756 3.28 58.50 -9.22
CA GLU A 756 4.25 59.56 -8.93
C GLU A 756 5.62 59.21 -9.54
N GLN A 757 6.26 60.20 -10.17
CA GLN A 757 7.60 60.05 -10.75
C GLN A 757 8.65 60.30 -9.67
N VAL A 758 9.47 59.29 -9.40
CA VAL A 758 10.57 59.34 -8.42
C VAL A 758 11.86 58.87 -9.06
N ALA A 759 13.00 59.18 -8.44
CA ALA A 759 14.30 58.73 -8.93
C ALA A 759 14.38 57.19 -8.95
N HIS A 760 14.84 56.64 -10.08
CA HIS A 760 14.99 55.20 -10.32
C HIS A 760 16.24 55.00 -11.20
N LYS A 761 17.40 54.76 -10.56
CA LYS A 761 18.72 54.73 -11.20
C LYS A 761 19.31 53.33 -11.32
N ALA A 762 18.84 52.39 -10.52
CA ALA A 762 19.35 51.01 -10.44
C ALA A 762 18.18 50.03 -10.36
N ASN A 763 18.41 48.74 -10.64
CA ASN A 763 17.45 47.71 -10.21
C ASN A 763 17.57 47.48 -8.69
N PHE A 764 16.58 46.80 -8.08
CA PHE A 764 16.54 46.59 -6.63
C PHE A 764 17.82 45.96 -6.07
N ASN A 765 18.26 44.84 -6.66
CA ASN A 765 19.47 44.14 -6.17
C ASN A 765 20.74 44.99 -6.26
N SER A 766 20.88 45.81 -7.31
CA SER A 766 22.01 46.74 -7.44
C SER A 766 21.93 47.88 -6.42
N ALA A 767 20.72 48.35 -6.09
CA ALA A 767 20.51 49.37 -5.07
C ALA A 767 20.86 48.85 -3.65
N VAL A 768 20.47 47.60 -3.34
CA VAL A 768 20.86 46.91 -2.10
C VAL A 768 22.37 46.72 -2.04
N GLY A 769 23.00 46.20 -3.11
CA GLY A 769 24.46 46.03 -3.19
C GLY A 769 25.23 47.36 -3.10
N GLY A 770 24.65 48.43 -3.64
CA GLY A 770 25.13 49.80 -3.52
C GLY A 770 24.85 50.48 -2.18
N ARG A 771 24.18 49.79 -1.23
CA ARG A 771 23.80 50.29 0.11
C ARG A 771 22.93 51.56 0.06
N LEU A 772 22.12 51.71 -0.97
CA LEU A 772 21.21 52.84 -1.17
C LEU A 772 19.93 52.36 -1.86
N GLU A 773 18.96 51.86 -1.09
CA GLU A 773 17.70 51.31 -1.65
C GLU A 773 16.91 52.35 -2.47
N SER A 774 16.96 53.63 -2.10
CA SER A 774 16.35 54.73 -2.85
C SER A 774 16.92 54.92 -4.26
N ALA A 775 18.09 54.31 -4.57
CA ALA A 775 18.61 54.27 -5.93
C ALA A 775 17.78 53.35 -6.85
N TYR A 776 17.12 52.32 -6.32
CA TYR A 776 16.11 51.59 -7.07
C TYR A 776 14.85 52.43 -7.16
N MET A 777 14.31 52.87 -6.04
CA MET A 777 13.13 53.73 -6.05
C MET A 777 13.07 54.53 -4.76
N ASP A 778 13.09 55.85 -4.88
CA ASP A 778 12.94 56.73 -3.72
C ASP A 778 11.48 56.74 -3.26
N LYS A 779 11.11 55.68 -2.53
CA LYS A 779 9.76 55.49 -2.00
C LYS A 779 9.41 56.56 -0.97
N GLU A 780 10.40 57.10 -0.24
CA GLU A 780 10.17 58.17 0.74
C GLU A 780 9.71 59.47 0.09
N ALA A 781 10.26 59.83 -1.07
CA ALA A 781 9.86 61.02 -1.82
C ALA A 781 8.40 61.00 -2.33
N ARG A 782 7.70 59.85 -2.30
CA ARG A 782 6.29 59.75 -2.70
C ARG A 782 5.36 60.27 -1.62
N ARG A 783 4.34 60.99 -2.06
CA ARG A 783 3.25 61.46 -1.18
C ARG A 783 2.26 60.33 -0.89
N LYS A 784 1.92 59.53 -1.89
CA LYS A 784 0.98 58.41 -1.73
C LYS A 784 1.73 57.08 -1.68
N PRO A 785 1.56 56.27 -0.63
CA PRO A 785 2.09 54.91 -0.62
C PRO A 785 1.39 54.07 -1.70
N VAL A 786 2.14 53.15 -2.30
CA VAL A 786 1.70 52.22 -3.34
C VAL A 786 1.40 50.87 -2.71
N ILE A 787 0.15 50.40 -2.82
CA ILE A 787 -0.28 49.12 -2.26
C ILE A 787 -0.71 48.20 -3.39
N LEU A 788 -0.11 47.00 -3.43
CA LEU A 788 -0.41 45.97 -4.42
C LEU A 788 -1.20 44.82 -3.80
N PHE A 789 -2.40 44.58 -4.32
CA PHE A 789 -3.23 43.44 -4.00
C PHE A 789 -3.19 42.42 -5.15
N VAL A 790 -2.78 41.20 -4.84
CA VAL A 790 -2.83 40.08 -5.77
C VAL A 790 -3.94 39.15 -5.30
N GLY A 791 -5.04 39.13 -6.05
CA GLY A 791 -6.16 38.21 -5.89
C GLY A 791 -5.74 36.77 -6.15
N PRO A 792 -6.65 35.81 -5.98
CA PRO A 792 -6.25 34.45 -5.68
C PRO A 792 -5.43 33.86 -6.81
N VAL A 793 -4.23 33.40 -6.44
CA VAL A 793 -3.34 32.63 -7.31
C VAL A 793 -3.65 31.13 -7.23
N HIS A 794 -4.46 30.70 -6.26
CA HIS A 794 -5.17 29.42 -6.33
C HIS A 794 -6.66 29.66 -6.60
N GLY A 795 -7.19 29.12 -7.70
CA GLY A 795 -8.49 29.55 -8.22
C GLY A 795 -9.72 29.13 -7.40
N HIS A 796 -9.58 28.23 -6.44
CA HIS A 796 -10.65 27.86 -5.50
C HIS A 796 -10.81 28.84 -4.32
N GLU A 797 -9.87 29.77 -4.13
CA GLU A 797 -9.82 30.74 -3.02
C GLU A 797 -10.57 32.04 -3.38
N VAL A 798 -11.81 31.89 -3.85
CA VAL A 798 -12.64 32.97 -4.42
C VAL A 798 -13.13 34.00 -3.40
N GLU A 799 -12.83 33.83 -2.12
CA GLU A 799 -13.01 34.84 -1.07
C GLU A 799 -12.24 36.12 -1.44
N ALA A 800 -10.98 35.97 -1.88
CA ALA A 800 -10.12 37.07 -2.28
C ALA A 800 -10.59 37.77 -3.56
N LEU A 801 -11.06 36.98 -4.54
CA LEU A 801 -11.70 37.50 -5.76
C LEU A 801 -12.90 38.38 -5.40
N THR A 802 -13.73 37.92 -4.47
CA THR A 802 -14.91 38.64 -4.01
C THR A 802 -14.52 39.90 -3.23
N GLY A 803 -13.55 39.82 -2.32
CA GLY A 803 -13.06 40.96 -1.56
C GLY A 803 -12.54 42.09 -2.45
N LEU A 804 -11.64 41.79 -3.40
CA LEU A 804 -11.08 42.81 -4.29
C LEU A 804 -12.11 43.43 -5.23
N THR A 805 -13.06 42.65 -5.72
CA THR A 805 -14.14 43.19 -6.55
C THR A 805 -15.05 44.12 -5.75
N ASN A 806 -15.30 43.82 -4.47
CA ASN A 806 -16.00 44.73 -3.56
C ASN A 806 -15.18 46.00 -3.30
N LEU A 807 -13.85 45.89 -3.13
CA LEU A 807 -13.00 47.08 -2.98
C LEU A 807 -13.03 47.97 -4.24
N ILE A 808 -13.01 47.38 -5.44
CA ILE A 808 -13.21 48.11 -6.70
C ILE A 808 -14.56 48.86 -6.68
N ALA A 809 -15.65 48.19 -6.31
CA ALA A 809 -16.97 48.82 -6.21
C ALA A 809 -16.99 49.98 -5.20
N ILE A 810 -16.31 49.85 -4.06
CA ILE A 810 -16.15 50.91 -3.06
C ILE A 810 -15.40 52.11 -3.64
N MET A 811 -14.31 51.87 -4.37
CA MET A 811 -13.55 52.97 -4.98
C MET A 811 -14.36 53.72 -6.03
N GLU A 812 -15.13 53.00 -6.86
CA GLU A 812 -16.01 53.58 -7.88
C GLU A 812 -17.20 54.34 -7.28
N THR A 813 -17.90 53.74 -6.32
CA THR A 813 -19.24 54.19 -5.91
C THR A 813 -19.34 54.68 -4.46
N GLY A 814 -18.38 54.33 -3.61
CA GLY A 814 -18.44 54.53 -2.15
C GLY A 814 -19.23 53.47 -1.40
N LYS A 815 -19.73 52.44 -2.09
CA LYS A 815 -20.46 51.32 -1.50
C LYS A 815 -19.83 49.99 -1.90
N ASP A 816 -19.90 49.01 -1.01
CA ASP A 816 -19.63 47.61 -1.38
C ASP A 816 -20.80 47.01 -2.20
N LEU A 817 -20.65 45.78 -2.67
CA LEU A 817 -21.69 45.11 -3.47
C LEU A 817 -22.90 44.65 -2.63
N ARG A 818 -22.87 44.79 -1.30
CA ARG A 818 -24.06 44.67 -0.44
C ARG A 818 -24.90 45.96 -0.48
N GLY A 819 -24.35 47.04 -1.01
CA GLY A 819 -24.94 48.38 -0.98
C GLY A 819 -24.62 49.17 0.29
N THR A 820 -23.74 48.64 1.16
CA THR A 820 -23.32 49.29 2.40
C THR A 820 -22.30 50.37 2.10
N ALA A 821 -22.47 51.56 2.70
CA ALA A 821 -21.53 52.67 2.53
C ALA A 821 -20.19 52.37 3.23
N GLN A 822 -19.09 52.62 2.53
CA GLN A 822 -17.71 52.34 2.96
C GLN A 822 -16.84 53.60 2.77
N GLU A 823 -17.36 54.76 3.18
CA GLU A 823 -16.72 56.07 2.96
C GLU A 823 -15.33 56.15 3.60
N SER A 824 -15.15 55.62 4.81
CA SER A 824 -13.84 55.62 5.50
C SER A 824 -12.77 54.86 4.71
N LEU A 825 -13.10 53.65 4.25
CA LEU A 825 -12.20 52.82 3.45
C LEU A 825 -11.91 53.46 2.09
N ARG A 826 -12.91 54.09 1.46
CA ARG A 826 -12.72 54.83 0.21
C ARG A 826 -11.78 56.02 0.39
N GLU A 827 -11.92 56.78 1.47
CA GLU A 827 -11.06 57.93 1.77
C GLU A 827 -9.62 57.50 2.05
N LEU A 828 -9.41 56.38 2.77
CA LEU A 828 -8.08 55.78 2.90
C LEU A 828 -7.52 55.40 1.53
N GLY A 829 -8.31 54.73 0.69
CA GLY A 829 -7.91 54.33 -0.66
C GLY A 829 -7.52 55.52 -1.55
N ARG A 830 -8.18 56.67 -1.42
CA ARG A 830 -7.86 57.91 -2.15
C ARG A 830 -6.51 58.52 -1.75
N LYS A 831 -6.04 58.24 -0.54
CA LYS A 831 -4.73 58.67 -0.04
C LYS A 831 -3.58 57.75 -0.48
N CYS A 832 -3.89 56.59 -1.04
CA CYS A 832 -2.91 55.64 -1.57
C CYS A 832 -2.96 55.59 -3.11
N ARG A 833 -1.95 54.97 -3.72
CA ARG A 833 -2.03 54.41 -5.08
C ARG A 833 -2.34 52.92 -4.94
N LEU A 834 -3.50 52.50 -5.41
CA LEU A 834 -3.94 51.11 -5.29
C LEU A 834 -3.73 50.39 -6.61
N LEU A 835 -3.11 49.20 -6.55
CA LEU A 835 -2.92 48.28 -7.66
C LEU A 835 -3.60 46.98 -7.29
N MET A 836 -4.56 46.52 -8.09
CA MET A 836 -5.33 45.32 -7.80
C MET A 836 -5.27 44.38 -8.98
N ILE A 837 -4.85 43.14 -8.76
CA ILE A 837 -4.93 42.04 -9.72
C ILE A 837 -6.03 41.10 -9.23
N PRO A 838 -7.31 41.26 -9.62
CA PRO A 838 -8.42 40.57 -8.93
C PRO A 838 -8.42 39.06 -9.09
N ALA A 839 -7.75 38.54 -10.12
CA ALA A 839 -7.63 37.12 -10.42
C ALA A 839 -6.19 36.80 -10.85
N GLY A 840 -5.40 36.21 -9.95
CA GLY A 840 -4.02 35.79 -10.21
C GLY A 840 -3.93 34.46 -10.97
N ASN A 841 -4.94 33.60 -10.86
CA ASN A 841 -5.11 32.37 -11.63
C ASN A 841 -6.53 32.24 -12.21
N PRO A 842 -6.85 32.96 -13.30
CA PRO A 842 -8.14 32.86 -13.98
C PRO A 842 -8.56 31.44 -14.41
N ASP A 843 -7.60 30.60 -14.82
CA ASP A 843 -7.87 29.22 -15.26
C ASP A 843 -8.44 28.38 -14.11
N GLY A 844 -7.81 28.44 -12.95
CA GLY A 844 -8.31 27.76 -11.75
C GLY A 844 -9.68 28.26 -11.28
N ILE A 845 -9.94 29.58 -11.37
CA ILE A 845 -11.23 30.17 -10.97
C ILE A 845 -12.36 29.67 -11.87
N ASP A 846 -12.10 29.59 -13.17
CA ASP A 846 -13.10 29.13 -14.13
C ASP A 846 -13.44 27.65 -13.92
N ARG A 847 -12.43 26.83 -13.59
CA ARG A 847 -12.55 25.40 -13.26
C ARG A 847 -13.34 25.11 -11.98
N LEU A 848 -13.44 26.06 -11.06
CA LEU A 848 -14.18 25.88 -9.80
C LEU A 848 -15.71 25.84 -10.03
N GLU A 849 -16.28 24.65 -10.18
CA GLU A 849 -17.74 24.48 -10.33
C GLU A 849 -18.58 25.00 -9.14
N PRO A 850 -18.23 24.78 -7.84
CA PRO A 850 -19.11 25.17 -6.73
C PRO A 850 -19.19 26.70 -6.50
N ARG A 851 -18.31 27.49 -7.15
CA ARG A 851 -18.20 28.96 -7.06
C ARG A 851 -17.99 29.53 -5.63
N SER A 852 -17.88 28.65 -4.63
CA SER A 852 -17.50 28.90 -3.24
C SER A 852 -17.36 27.55 -2.54
N LEU A 853 -16.44 27.42 -1.58
CA LEU A 853 -16.33 26.22 -0.73
C LEU A 853 -17.05 26.36 0.62
N HIS A 854 -17.64 27.52 0.91
CA HIS A 854 -18.38 27.75 2.16
C HIS A 854 -19.42 26.66 2.41
N GLY A 855 -19.47 26.07 3.60
CA GLY A 855 -20.40 25.00 3.97
C GLY A 855 -20.15 23.64 3.29
N MET A 856 -19.01 23.46 2.62
CA MET A 856 -18.55 22.16 2.11
C MET A 856 -17.51 21.55 3.07
N GLY A 857 -17.19 20.26 2.92
CA GLY A 857 -16.27 19.55 3.78
C GLY A 857 -14.79 19.70 3.39
N SER A 858 -13.89 19.31 4.28
CA SER A 858 -12.43 19.32 4.03
C SER A 858 -11.99 18.41 2.88
N ARG A 859 -12.78 17.38 2.54
CA ARG A 859 -12.54 16.53 1.36
C ARG A 859 -12.84 17.28 0.07
N ASP A 860 -13.89 18.09 0.04
CA ASP A 860 -14.24 18.93 -1.11
C ASP A 860 -13.16 19.99 -1.36
N LEU A 861 -12.64 20.60 -0.29
CA LEU A 861 -11.48 21.51 -0.39
C LEU A 861 -10.30 20.83 -1.10
N ARG A 862 -9.95 19.59 -0.70
CA ARG A 862 -8.83 18.86 -1.29
C ARG A 862 -9.09 18.51 -2.74
N PHE A 863 -10.29 18.03 -3.08
CA PHE A 863 -10.66 17.70 -4.45
C PHE A 863 -10.63 18.95 -5.35
N TRP A 864 -11.41 19.97 -5.02
CA TRP A 864 -11.54 21.18 -5.86
C TRP A 864 -10.26 21.99 -5.87
N GLY A 865 -9.52 22.05 -4.77
CA GLY A 865 -8.25 22.77 -4.69
C GLY A 865 -7.10 22.03 -5.37
N GLN A 866 -6.77 20.83 -4.88
CA GLN A 866 -5.50 20.16 -5.18
C GLN A 866 -5.60 19.11 -6.30
N GLY A 867 -6.80 18.60 -6.58
CA GLY A 867 -7.01 17.59 -7.62
C GLY A 867 -6.88 16.14 -7.16
N THR A 868 -6.89 15.23 -8.13
CA THR A 868 -6.77 13.78 -7.95
C THR A 868 -5.70 13.18 -8.86
N TRP A 869 -5.19 12.01 -8.47
CA TRP A 869 -4.47 11.10 -9.35
C TRP A 869 -5.45 10.30 -10.22
N THR A 870 -4.96 9.58 -11.23
CA THR A 870 -5.81 8.79 -12.15
C THR A 870 -6.55 7.62 -11.51
N ASP A 871 -6.22 7.26 -10.27
CA ASP A 871 -6.94 6.26 -9.46
C ASP A 871 -7.98 6.89 -8.51
N ASP A 872 -8.36 8.15 -8.75
CA ASP A 872 -9.29 8.99 -7.97
C ASP A 872 -8.81 9.41 -6.59
N THR A 873 -7.60 9.02 -6.17
CA THR A 873 -7.05 9.42 -4.89
C THR A 873 -6.66 10.90 -4.87
N PHE A 874 -6.87 11.59 -3.75
CA PHE A 874 -6.52 13.02 -3.64
C PHE A 874 -5.01 13.22 -3.77
N CYS A 875 -4.61 14.24 -4.53
CA CYS A 875 -3.19 14.63 -4.63
C CYS A 875 -2.61 14.97 -3.26
N GLY A 876 -3.39 15.65 -2.39
CA GLY A 876 -3.05 15.89 -0.99
C GLY A 876 -1.94 16.93 -0.79
N TRP A 877 -1.85 17.51 0.41
CA TRP A 877 -0.70 18.31 0.84
C TRP A 877 0.12 17.52 1.87
N PRO A 878 1.47 17.50 1.77
CA PRO A 878 2.33 18.26 0.84
C PRO A 878 2.58 17.57 -0.52
N GLN A 879 1.99 16.40 -0.79
CA GLN A 879 2.31 15.55 -1.94
C GLN A 879 2.04 16.21 -3.30
N SER A 880 1.01 17.05 -3.41
CA SER A 880 0.71 17.90 -4.58
C SER A 880 1.85 18.85 -4.97
N LYS A 881 2.83 19.08 -4.09
CA LYS A 881 4.03 19.88 -4.39
C LYS A 881 5.21 19.05 -4.91
N ARG A 882 5.08 17.72 -5.00
CA ARG A 882 6.15 16.82 -5.46
C ARG A 882 6.17 16.62 -6.97
N GLN A 883 5.13 17.08 -7.67
CA GLN A 883 5.02 17.08 -9.13
C GLN A 883 4.56 18.47 -9.56
N HIS A 884 5.41 19.17 -10.29
CA HIS A 884 5.14 20.49 -10.85
C HIS A 884 6.01 20.66 -12.12
N PRO A 885 5.44 21.00 -13.29
CA PRO A 885 4.02 21.18 -13.54
C PRO A 885 3.21 19.89 -13.30
N MET A 886 1.95 20.05 -12.92
CA MET A 886 1.02 18.97 -12.60
C MET A 886 0.44 18.35 -13.88
N VAL A 887 1.31 17.71 -14.66
CA VAL A 887 1.01 17.11 -15.97
C VAL A 887 1.48 15.65 -16.02
N GLY A 888 0.85 14.82 -16.86
CA GLY A 888 1.21 13.41 -17.10
C GLY A 888 0.04 12.44 -16.92
N ASP A 889 0.22 11.19 -17.35
CA ASP A 889 -0.82 10.14 -17.36
C ASP A 889 -1.24 9.68 -15.95
N ASN A 890 -0.59 10.18 -14.90
CA ASN A 890 -0.95 9.92 -13.51
C ASN A 890 -1.87 10.99 -12.90
N VAL A 891 -2.13 12.09 -13.60
CA VAL A 891 -3.01 13.18 -13.13
C VAL A 891 -4.45 12.89 -13.55
N GLY A 892 -5.36 12.84 -12.59
CA GLY A 892 -6.80 12.68 -12.81
C GLY A 892 -7.45 14.05 -13.02
N PHE A 893 -8.17 14.54 -12.01
CA PHE A 893 -8.68 15.92 -12.00
C PHE A 893 -7.58 16.89 -11.57
N LEU A 894 -7.25 17.90 -12.38
CA LEU A 894 -6.12 18.81 -12.11
C LEU A 894 -6.27 19.60 -10.79
N GLY A 895 -7.49 19.93 -10.36
CA GLY A 895 -7.72 20.85 -9.23
C GLY A 895 -7.49 22.31 -9.60
N CYS A 896 -7.99 23.25 -8.80
CA CYS A 896 -7.97 24.69 -9.06
C CYS A 896 -6.68 25.40 -8.57
N TYR A 897 -5.76 24.69 -7.93
CA TYR A 897 -4.42 25.19 -7.55
C TYR A 897 -3.60 25.63 -8.76
N PHE A 898 -3.82 24.99 -9.91
CA PHE A 898 -2.97 25.10 -11.09
C PHE A 898 -3.68 25.85 -12.22
N ASN A 899 -2.92 26.51 -13.09
CA ASN A 899 -3.39 26.99 -14.39
C ASN A 899 -3.54 25.82 -15.38
N ASP A 900 -3.95 26.07 -16.62
CA ASP A 900 -4.23 24.98 -17.59
C ASP A 900 -2.96 24.24 -18.07
N ASP A 901 -1.74 24.77 -17.81
CA ASP A 901 -0.47 24.06 -18.04
C ASP A 901 0.01 23.27 -16.80
N GLY A 902 -0.81 23.20 -15.74
CA GLY A 902 -0.46 22.51 -14.51
C GLY A 902 0.51 23.27 -13.59
N VAL A 903 0.73 24.57 -13.83
CA VAL A 903 1.59 25.41 -12.98
C VAL A 903 0.78 26.04 -11.85
N ASN A 904 1.26 25.96 -10.61
CA ASN A 904 0.74 26.74 -9.49
C ASN A 904 1.49 28.09 -9.43
N PRO A 905 0.85 29.26 -9.70
CA PRO A 905 1.56 30.54 -9.75
C PRO A 905 2.19 31.01 -8.44
N MET A 906 1.73 30.50 -7.28
CA MET A 906 2.36 30.78 -5.98
C MET A 906 3.73 30.09 -5.83
N HIS A 907 3.92 28.97 -6.52
CA HIS A 907 5.13 28.14 -6.50
C HIS A 907 5.65 27.89 -7.91
N ASP A 908 5.65 28.93 -8.75
CA ASP A 908 6.29 28.88 -10.06
C ASP A 908 7.83 28.82 -9.92
N GLU A 909 8.56 28.71 -11.02
CA GLU A 909 10.03 28.58 -11.02
C GLU A 909 10.76 29.89 -10.63
N PHE A 910 10.11 31.05 -10.77
CA PHE A 910 10.60 32.42 -10.47
C PHE A 910 11.93 32.87 -11.11
N PHE A 911 12.62 32.02 -11.86
CA PHE A 911 13.85 32.35 -12.57
C PHE A 911 13.72 32.08 -14.07
N MET A 912 13.66 30.82 -14.50
CA MET A 912 13.40 30.45 -15.91
C MET A 912 13.20 28.93 -16.08
N PRO A 913 12.19 28.47 -16.83
CA PRO A 913 11.07 29.22 -17.41
C PRO A 913 9.95 29.47 -16.38
N MET A 914 9.21 30.58 -16.49
CA MET A 914 8.02 30.86 -15.67
C MET A 914 6.74 30.74 -16.51
N SER A 915 5.59 30.47 -15.88
CA SER A 915 4.27 30.58 -16.55
C SER A 915 3.94 32.05 -16.86
N PRO A 916 2.92 32.37 -17.67
CA PRO A 916 2.60 33.75 -18.03
C PRO A 916 2.20 34.67 -16.86
N GLU A 917 1.62 34.13 -15.79
CA GLU A 917 1.00 34.89 -14.70
C GLU A 917 2.03 35.51 -13.75
N ALA A 918 2.96 34.70 -13.22
CA ALA A 918 4.00 35.15 -12.29
C ALA A 918 4.86 36.32 -12.83
N PRO A 919 5.45 36.28 -14.03
CA PRO A 919 6.26 37.37 -14.57
C PRO A 919 5.44 38.64 -14.81
N ALA A 920 4.15 38.53 -15.11
CA ALA A 920 3.28 39.69 -15.25
C ALA A 920 3.02 40.38 -13.90
N ILE A 921 2.78 39.60 -12.84
CA ILE A 921 2.64 40.12 -11.46
C ILE A 921 3.95 40.75 -11.00
N LEU A 922 5.09 40.07 -11.20
CA LEU A 922 6.41 40.57 -10.83
C LEU A 922 6.80 41.82 -11.61
N LYS A 923 6.40 41.93 -12.88
CA LYS A 923 6.59 43.14 -13.68
C LYS A 923 5.83 44.33 -13.10
N VAL A 924 4.57 44.13 -12.66
CA VAL A 924 3.82 45.19 -11.97
C VAL A 924 4.55 45.62 -10.68
N ALA A 925 5.01 44.66 -9.87
CA ALA A 925 5.77 44.98 -8.66
C ALA A 925 7.09 45.71 -8.95
N ALA A 926 7.86 45.27 -9.94
CA ALA A 926 9.14 45.88 -10.31
C ALA A 926 8.97 47.27 -10.93
N GLU A 927 7.90 47.51 -11.71
CA GLU A 927 7.64 48.81 -12.33
C GLU A 927 7.12 49.82 -11.32
N GLU A 928 6.19 49.42 -10.45
CA GLU A 928 5.51 50.33 -9.52
C GLU A 928 6.25 50.50 -8.20
N GLY A 929 7.09 49.53 -7.82
CA GLY A 929 7.78 49.46 -6.53
C GLY A 929 6.84 49.67 -5.35
N PRO A 930 5.91 48.73 -5.08
CA PRO A 930 4.97 48.85 -3.96
C PRO A 930 5.67 49.03 -2.62
N ASP A 931 5.06 49.77 -1.72
CA ASP A 931 5.46 49.88 -0.32
C ASP A 931 5.02 48.61 0.43
N LEU A 932 3.79 48.15 0.15
CA LEU A 932 3.18 46.96 0.71
C LEU A 932 2.53 46.11 -0.39
N ALA A 933 2.70 44.80 -0.32
CA ALA A 933 2.06 43.87 -1.25
C ALA A 933 1.47 42.65 -0.52
N VAL A 934 0.30 42.19 -0.96
CA VAL A 934 -0.34 40.99 -0.43
C VAL A 934 -0.69 40.01 -1.55
N SER A 935 -0.32 38.74 -1.36
CA SER A 935 -0.92 37.61 -2.07
C SER A 935 -2.09 37.10 -1.24
N LEU A 936 -3.30 37.19 -1.77
CA LEU A 936 -4.53 36.83 -1.06
C LEU A 936 -4.89 35.37 -1.33
N HIS A 937 -4.95 34.59 -0.25
CA HIS A 937 -5.26 33.16 -0.23
C HIS A 937 -6.41 32.87 0.73
N SER A 938 -6.82 31.59 0.77
CA SER A 938 -7.80 31.08 1.72
C SER A 938 -7.42 29.68 2.23
N HIS A 939 -7.84 29.38 3.47
CA HIS A 939 -7.65 28.07 4.10
C HIS A 939 -8.82 27.70 5.02
N GLU A 940 -8.74 26.55 5.69
CA GLU A 940 -9.77 26.07 6.62
C GLU A 940 -9.80 26.78 8.00
N ASN A 941 -8.72 27.44 8.41
CA ASN A 941 -8.54 28.02 9.76
C ASN A 941 -8.97 29.49 9.88
N LYS A 942 -8.77 30.10 11.07
CA LYS A 942 -9.01 31.52 11.34
C LYS A 942 -8.12 32.42 10.48
N PRO A 943 -8.56 33.63 10.07
CA PRO A 943 -7.79 34.45 9.15
C PRO A 943 -6.41 34.81 9.72
N ALA A 944 -5.39 34.74 8.87
CA ALA A 944 -4.00 34.88 9.29
C ALA A 944 -3.13 35.57 8.24
N LEU A 945 -2.20 36.42 8.71
CA LEU A 945 -1.04 36.85 7.93
C LEU A 945 0.10 35.85 8.16
N LEU A 946 0.67 35.34 7.08
CA LEU A 946 1.78 34.39 7.14
C LEU A 946 3.13 35.12 7.21
N ARG A 947 4.10 34.48 7.87
CA ARG A 947 5.49 34.97 7.91
C ARG A 947 6.04 35.05 6.48
N PRO A 948 6.53 36.22 6.02
CA PRO A 948 7.17 36.31 4.71
C PRO A 948 8.56 35.69 4.80
N ALA A 949 8.74 34.53 4.15
CA ALA A 949 10.02 33.83 4.11
C ALA A 949 11.01 34.52 3.16
N TYR A 950 12.31 34.29 3.36
CA TYR A 950 13.39 34.80 2.49
C TYR A 950 13.47 36.33 2.33
N VAL A 951 12.89 37.08 3.26
CA VAL A 951 13.06 38.53 3.38
C VAL A 951 13.75 38.87 4.71
N PRO A 952 14.37 40.07 4.84
CA PRO A 952 15.03 40.49 6.08
C PRO A 952 14.10 40.47 7.30
N LEU A 953 14.67 40.31 8.49
CA LEU A 953 13.90 40.24 9.74
C LEU A 953 13.10 41.52 9.99
N GLU A 954 13.61 42.67 9.55
CA GLU A 954 12.96 43.97 9.63
C GLU A 954 11.67 43.99 8.81
N LYS A 955 11.67 43.36 7.63
CA LYS A 955 10.48 43.22 6.78
C LYS A 955 9.49 42.21 7.37
N GLN A 956 9.98 41.12 7.97
CA GLN A 956 9.10 40.22 8.72
C GLN A 956 8.42 40.91 9.90
N GLU A 957 9.16 41.77 10.61
CA GLU A 957 8.66 42.49 11.79
C GLU A 957 7.65 43.58 11.41
N ASP A 958 7.89 44.28 10.29
CA ASP A 958 6.93 45.22 9.72
C ASP A 958 5.57 44.56 9.42
N ILE A 959 5.58 43.39 8.78
CA ILE A 959 4.35 42.62 8.53
C ILE A 959 3.75 42.09 9.84
N ARG A 960 4.58 41.76 10.84
CA ARG A 960 4.08 41.36 12.16
C ARG A 960 3.33 42.49 12.85
N HIS A 961 3.80 43.74 12.73
CA HIS A 961 3.11 44.93 13.26
C HIS A 961 1.77 45.18 12.56
N LEU A 962 1.73 45.01 11.25
CA LEU A 962 0.47 45.02 10.49
C LEU A 962 -0.48 43.92 11.01
N ALA A 963 0.01 42.70 11.23
CA ALA A 963 -0.79 41.59 11.73
C ALA A 963 -1.40 41.89 13.11
N VAL A 964 -0.63 42.48 14.02
CA VAL A 964 -1.13 42.91 15.35
C VAL A 964 -2.28 43.91 15.19
N SER A 965 -2.08 44.96 14.40
CA SER A 965 -3.09 46.02 14.19
C SER A 965 -4.36 45.46 13.54
N TYR A 966 -4.20 44.60 12.54
CA TYR A 966 -5.30 43.93 11.87
C TYR A 966 -6.08 43.01 12.80
N TYR A 967 -5.40 42.22 13.64
CA TYR A 967 -6.09 41.32 14.57
C TYR A 967 -6.84 42.08 15.66
N SER A 968 -6.30 43.20 16.17
CA SER A 968 -7.04 44.10 17.05
C SER A 968 -8.30 44.65 16.37
N MET A 969 -8.21 45.04 15.10
CA MET A 969 -9.38 45.49 14.33
C MET A 969 -10.43 44.38 14.16
N LEU A 970 -10.01 43.13 13.91
CA LEU A 970 -10.95 42.00 13.85
C LEU A 970 -11.60 41.73 15.20
N GLU A 971 -10.84 41.79 16.30
CA GLU A 971 -11.35 41.61 17.65
C GLU A 971 -12.42 42.67 18.00
N GLU A 972 -12.16 43.94 17.69
CA GLU A 972 -13.13 45.04 17.85
C GLU A 972 -14.41 44.83 17.03
N ARG A 973 -14.29 44.18 15.86
CA ARG A 973 -15.42 43.85 14.97
C ARG A 973 -16.11 42.53 15.32
N GLY A 974 -15.67 41.82 16.36
CA GLY A 974 -16.21 40.52 16.75
C GLY A 974 -15.93 39.40 15.73
N LEU A 975 -14.85 39.55 14.93
CA LEU A 975 -14.43 38.61 13.90
C LEU A 975 -13.29 37.71 14.40
N PRO A 976 -13.21 36.44 13.93
CA PRO A 976 -12.15 35.53 14.36
C PRO A 976 -10.80 35.97 13.81
N HIS A 977 -9.72 35.74 14.56
CA HIS A 977 -8.35 36.01 14.11
C HIS A 977 -7.36 34.97 14.64
N ALA A 978 -6.22 34.84 13.96
CA ALA A 978 -5.08 34.06 14.42
C ALA A 978 -4.21 34.86 15.42
N ALA A 979 -3.11 34.24 15.87
CA ALA A 979 -2.06 34.93 16.61
C ALA A 979 -0.99 35.47 15.64
N PRO A 980 -0.27 36.56 15.99
CA PRO A 980 0.88 37.02 15.21
C PRO A 980 1.96 35.94 15.08
N PHE A 981 2.56 35.85 13.90
CA PHE A 981 3.71 34.96 13.69
C PHE A 981 4.98 35.50 14.37
N LYS A 982 6.01 34.66 14.47
CA LYS A 982 7.34 35.03 14.95
C LYS A 982 8.28 35.33 13.79
N ALA A 983 8.94 36.48 13.79
CA ALA A 983 10.03 36.77 12.85
C ALA A 983 11.21 35.83 13.12
N THR A 984 11.69 35.16 12.08
CA THR A 984 12.78 34.17 12.20
C THR A 984 13.54 34.05 10.88
N ALA A 985 14.84 33.75 10.96
CA ALA A 985 15.65 33.41 9.79
C ALA A 985 15.32 31.99 9.30
N GLU A 986 15.56 31.72 8.02
CA GLU A 986 15.36 30.38 7.46
C GLU A 986 16.36 29.37 8.03
N GLY A 987 15.92 28.12 8.23
CA GLY A 987 16.76 27.05 8.75
C GLY A 987 16.02 25.70 8.82
N GLY A 988 16.76 24.65 9.20
CA GLY A 988 16.24 23.28 9.32
C GLY A 988 16.40 22.42 8.06
N LYS A 989 16.05 21.13 8.17
CA LYS A 989 16.13 20.13 7.07
C LYS A 989 15.22 20.47 5.89
N TYR A 990 14.09 21.11 6.17
CA TYR A 990 13.10 21.55 5.19
C TYR A 990 12.75 23.02 5.48
N PRO A 991 13.48 24.00 4.92
CA PRO A 991 13.18 25.41 5.11
C PRO A 991 11.83 25.79 4.49
N ALA A 992 11.32 27.00 4.78
CA ALA A 992 10.12 27.51 4.12
C ALA A 992 10.31 27.55 2.59
N PRO A 993 9.25 27.46 1.77
CA PRO A 993 9.39 27.52 0.32
C PRO A 993 9.64 28.95 -0.17
N PHE A 994 10.58 29.13 -1.11
CA PHE A 994 10.71 30.38 -1.87
C PHE A 994 9.54 30.47 -2.85
N ASN A 995 8.78 31.56 -2.79
CA ASN A 995 7.46 31.66 -3.44
C ASN A 995 7.21 33.08 -3.98
N LEU A 996 6.04 33.30 -4.59
CA LEU A 996 5.68 34.59 -5.21
C LEU A 996 5.85 35.78 -4.25
N THR A 997 5.46 35.61 -2.99
CA THR A 997 5.64 36.61 -1.93
C THR A 997 7.11 36.95 -1.72
N SER A 998 7.98 35.94 -1.67
CA SER A 998 9.44 36.11 -1.56
C SER A 998 9.97 36.89 -2.77
N THR A 999 9.58 36.48 -3.98
CA THR A 999 10.05 37.06 -5.24
C THR A 999 9.62 38.51 -5.40
N MET A 1000 8.42 38.89 -4.97
CA MET A 1000 7.96 40.29 -5.00
C MET A 1000 8.90 41.23 -4.23
N TYR A 1001 9.41 40.81 -3.06
CA TYR A 1001 10.44 41.56 -2.34
C TYR A 1001 11.73 41.67 -3.17
N HIS A 1002 12.23 40.55 -3.70
CA HIS A 1002 13.50 40.52 -4.44
C HIS A 1002 13.51 41.28 -5.78
N VAL A 1003 12.34 41.62 -6.32
CA VAL A 1003 12.23 42.47 -7.52
C VAL A 1003 11.94 43.95 -7.22
N SER A 1004 11.48 44.29 -6.01
CA SER A 1004 10.93 45.63 -5.74
C SER A 1004 11.15 46.22 -4.33
N GLY A 1005 11.75 45.47 -3.41
CA GLY A 1005 11.92 45.88 -2.01
C GLY A 1005 10.61 46.12 -1.25
N THR A 1006 9.48 45.62 -1.76
CA THR A 1006 8.17 45.75 -1.11
C THR A 1006 8.11 44.93 0.18
N SER A 1007 7.40 45.42 1.20
CA SER A 1007 6.98 44.55 2.31
C SER A 1007 5.87 43.64 1.79
N SER A 1008 6.21 42.41 1.35
CA SER A 1008 5.24 41.45 0.82
C SER A 1008 4.85 40.40 1.84
N PHE A 1009 3.59 39.95 1.82
CA PHE A 1009 3.12 38.82 2.65
C PHE A 1009 2.01 38.01 1.97
N THR A 1010 1.74 36.82 2.52
CA THR A 1010 0.57 36.01 2.15
C THR A 1010 -0.49 36.13 3.24
N PHE A 1011 -1.73 36.38 2.83
CA PHE A 1011 -2.90 36.40 3.72
C PHE A 1011 -3.77 35.18 3.48
N GLU A 1012 -4.20 34.51 4.53
CA GLU A 1012 -5.10 33.35 4.47
C GLU A 1012 -6.47 33.71 5.06
N CYS A 1013 -7.50 33.71 4.22
CA CYS A 1013 -8.90 33.92 4.60
C CYS A 1013 -9.59 32.58 4.97
N PRO A 1014 -10.51 32.51 5.94
CA PRO A 1014 -11.33 31.33 6.13
C PRO A 1014 -12.28 31.10 4.94
N HIS A 1015 -12.38 29.85 4.46
CA HIS A 1015 -13.42 29.45 3.50
C HIS A 1015 -14.83 29.35 4.09
N GLY A 1016 -14.95 29.19 5.41
CA GLY A 1016 -16.24 28.88 6.07
C GLY A 1016 -16.71 27.43 5.85
N LEU A 1017 -15.80 26.46 5.86
CA LEU A 1017 -16.11 25.03 5.66
C LEU A 1017 -17.00 24.46 6.79
N ASP A 1018 -17.81 23.46 6.46
CA ASP A 1018 -18.50 22.63 7.47
C ASP A 1018 -17.63 21.43 7.82
N SER A 1019 -16.62 21.66 8.65
CA SER A 1019 -15.71 20.63 9.16
C SER A 1019 -15.37 20.92 10.61
N GLU A 1020 -15.10 19.87 11.39
CA GLU A 1020 -14.98 19.95 12.86
C GLU A 1020 -13.93 20.96 13.34
N ARG A 1021 -12.81 21.09 12.61
CA ARG A 1021 -11.69 21.98 12.95
C ARG A 1021 -11.69 23.31 12.18
N ALA A 1022 -12.65 23.52 11.27
CA ALA A 1022 -12.66 24.68 10.41
C ALA A 1022 -13.20 25.94 11.12
N CYS A 1023 -12.71 27.11 10.73
CA CYS A 1023 -13.25 28.39 11.16
C CYS A 1023 -14.63 28.60 10.53
N ARG A 1024 -15.67 28.58 11.37
CA ARG A 1024 -17.06 28.77 10.95
C ARG A 1024 -17.37 30.25 10.83
N VAL A 1025 -17.49 30.73 9.59
CA VAL A 1025 -17.87 32.10 9.24
C VAL A 1025 -18.83 32.10 8.06
N GLY A 1026 -19.79 33.01 8.08
CA GLY A 1026 -20.71 33.24 6.96
C GLY A 1026 -20.11 34.14 5.87
N PHE A 1027 -20.80 34.26 4.74
CA PHE A 1027 -20.36 35.10 3.61
C PHE A 1027 -20.10 36.56 3.96
N ASP A 1028 -20.95 37.20 4.78
CA ASP A 1028 -20.75 38.59 5.21
C ASP A 1028 -19.48 38.75 6.05
N ALA A 1029 -19.27 37.85 7.02
CA ALA A 1029 -18.08 37.86 7.85
C ALA A 1029 -16.80 37.63 7.03
N ILE A 1030 -16.84 36.77 6.01
CA ILE A 1030 -15.72 36.59 5.07
C ILE A 1030 -15.39 37.89 4.34
N LEU A 1031 -16.40 38.62 3.86
CA LEU A 1031 -16.18 39.91 3.19
C LEU A 1031 -15.65 40.95 4.18
N ASP A 1032 -16.19 41.03 5.39
CA ASP A 1032 -15.74 41.98 6.41
C ASP A 1032 -14.29 41.70 6.85
N ILE A 1033 -13.87 40.44 6.93
CA ILE A 1033 -12.48 40.03 7.15
C ILE A 1033 -11.56 40.61 6.06
N GLN A 1034 -11.93 40.45 4.78
CA GLN A 1034 -11.17 40.98 3.64
C GLN A 1034 -11.10 42.52 3.66
N LEU A 1035 -12.24 43.20 3.84
CA LEU A 1035 -12.27 44.66 3.87
C LEU A 1035 -11.48 45.24 5.06
N SER A 1036 -11.52 44.57 6.22
CA SER A 1036 -10.73 44.95 7.41
C SER A 1036 -9.22 44.83 7.13
N LEU A 1037 -8.79 43.80 6.38
CA LEU A 1037 -7.40 43.68 5.96
C LEU A 1037 -6.99 44.86 5.08
N TYR A 1038 -7.82 45.21 4.10
CA TYR A 1038 -7.51 46.29 3.17
C TYR A 1038 -7.42 47.64 3.91
N GLU A 1039 -8.30 47.86 4.88
CA GLU A 1039 -8.26 49.02 5.77
C GLU A 1039 -6.96 49.07 6.60
N ALA A 1040 -6.63 47.96 7.27
CA ALA A 1040 -5.42 47.85 8.09
C ALA A 1040 -4.15 48.08 7.25
N MET A 1041 -4.09 47.53 6.04
CA MET A 1041 -2.97 47.75 5.11
C MET A 1041 -2.81 49.22 4.74
N MET A 1042 -3.90 49.92 4.41
CA MET A 1042 -3.85 51.35 4.07
C MET A 1042 -3.45 52.20 5.27
N GLN A 1043 -3.99 51.92 6.45
CA GLN A 1043 -3.63 52.63 7.68
C GLN A 1043 -2.16 52.43 8.05
N HIS A 1044 -1.65 51.20 7.90
CA HIS A 1044 -0.26 50.85 8.20
C HIS A 1044 0.74 51.66 7.37
N GLU A 1045 0.54 51.74 6.04
CA GLU A 1045 1.46 52.51 5.19
C GLU A 1045 1.30 54.03 5.32
N LEU A 1046 0.07 54.52 5.54
CA LEU A 1046 -0.14 55.95 5.78
C LEU A 1046 0.48 56.40 7.12
N ALA A 1047 0.45 55.55 8.15
CA ALA A 1047 1.08 55.85 9.44
C ALA A 1047 2.61 56.01 9.30
N LYS A 1048 3.27 55.17 8.51
CA LYS A 1048 4.72 55.29 8.22
C LYS A 1048 5.06 56.62 7.55
N LYS A 1049 4.22 57.07 6.62
CA LYS A 1049 4.40 58.38 5.96
C LYS A 1049 4.23 59.57 6.89
N ALA A 1050 3.31 59.48 7.85
CA ALA A 1050 3.08 60.54 8.83
C ALA A 1050 4.23 60.69 9.86
N THR A 1051 5.10 59.69 10.00
CA THR A 1051 6.27 59.73 10.89
C THR A 1051 7.57 60.18 10.21
N SER A 1052 7.55 60.41 8.89
CA SER A 1052 8.71 60.84 8.09
C SER A 1052 8.73 62.36 7.81
N ASP A 1053 7.66 63.08 8.16
CA ASP A 1053 7.57 64.56 8.23
C ASP A 1053 7.93 65.05 9.64
#